data_AF-A0A960Z8P8-F1
#
_entry.id   AF-A0A960Z8P8-F1
#
_cell.length_a   1.000
_cell.length_b   1.000
_cell.length_c   1.000
_cell.angle_alpha   90.00
_cell.angle_beta   90.00
_cell.angle_gamma   90.00
#
_symmetry.space_group_name_H-M   'P 1'
#
loop_
_entity.id
_entity.type
_entity.pdbx_description
1 polymer ?
#
loop_
_entity_poly.entity_id
_entity_poly.type
_entity_poly.pdbx_seq_one_letter_code
_entity_poly.pdbx_strand_id
1 'polypeptide(L)'
;MMKKVFQCFVIFILLFIIIFCARNKKDFSAYNLFSDGLNKSTITLFNLFDDYPSIKAAFKSLDPADFNLKLDNSLTKSTKTDILGSLRATQYSLQGGREPVQNMLSKTAVVLDRFTGGDPDSYRKISPLFEKMRDYDQPVLRNIVPMTHGYIKNKYDTRSSENFQNDFNDLAAKLEKQDNIDLMVQAEDLIYKGLIQNQNVKSGVTTVLNGFLDPSMTTESKNTVREFFSGAGASLRPIRGTGSSGTNKVVKTRLVSMISSFAELTNKRTGFSDELSPETAIKNFIKNARNYYTETGSKHSDGYYNNSTVAVDSDGNTYTYEAEFYNMVTTLYKEARKFITTTSETKDSSAILLDKIGQATALLDFTRSTTGVENSLKSMLRLDSWGRDRASNSSSQPISSLESLLFTLAIVDTFGYEWTATTTDSNIVGKTGGALTVGDTLWSLQSVISSNDNFNFKSIMKSSGDSNKVYKDGNTINVYLNSGVLGLLESKSIGSASLSTLSSSSTSPVYTKTIPWTMNWIKRVLFQGYGPYYNKNKKDSSGNYLAPDGSIARYANGSEANYQASWQTSRYEIELNPTSGVTKYVGMTGLESSSKDVNQGKYTIYEISKTDSERAVDSDEEAFYKNFQWLLYEKRFVVIIPARAKLASSVQYEEALFIIAIGNGLKGMMSLKPNCGDEDNEALSSCPKGNGKWRKDTSKKLKVYDEMGTDFSESTFSSTPGDSVLLMEGWGYGADGTGSFQVSFILGSSSSNSTTLYTLLIPNPSLVHGMIPPAIRFNFDVFERLSFLTDATVGPASTSSYWDYRNKLLPLIAGVAKGLDDQVDEANDKNPFTILANIAKVVCRPLFITTTDYYTTSVSIDAIIVDGDDYDVSTTTNTSFRKPTMLEDEYYPRNTLYTPISFLIENQRRYQDGILNLLSKTDLMSQLSMFLGELGVSSRSTGKDKIISGLQTIVSEIKWDDESPSDVQYNIGQWIKEQRDKLVNFTCADLDVSDSCWNDVNEYVALVRDYLSSSSGLSLVPTINFLLDLFIDVTPTSEEVTAFLNVTSQIFINSDGSRTYVIKDMLGTNTPPLLRVLAPYGRNLYGLLYPIVTPGNFVTYLEVAMTAKPYTIADLLSDVTRFIKSDIIQSRENNMNSFIYSSGELIGYFAQIYEQGGKVTPGNYYFQDSQNSNREYSTVWERLNLVFTKR
;
A
#
# COMPACT_ATOMS: atom_id res chain seq x y z
N MET A 1 16.04 -10.71 -22.80
CA MET A 1 16.84 -10.78 -24.05
C MET A 1 17.15 -12.24 -24.44
N MET A 2 17.24 -13.19 -23.50
CA MET A 2 17.29 -14.65 -23.74
C MET A 2 16.19 -15.16 -24.66
N LYS A 3 14.95 -14.81 -24.32
CA LYS A 3 13.76 -15.13 -25.12
C LYS A 3 13.88 -14.55 -26.53
N LYS A 4 14.55 -13.39 -26.69
CA LYS A 4 14.66 -12.69 -27.97
C LYS A 4 15.52 -13.45 -28.96
N VAL A 5 16.63 -14.05 -28.53
CA VAL A 5 17.49 -14.81 -29.45
C VAL A 5 16.98 -16.22 -29.66
N PHE A 6 16.43 -16.86 -28.62
CA PHE A 6 15.73 -18.14 -28.78
C PHE A 6 14.50 -18.01 -29.68
N GLN A 7 13.73 -16.92 -29.59
CA GLN A 7 12.61 -16.63 -30.48
C GLN A 7 13.08 -16.22 -31.87
N CYS A 8 14.13 -15.40 -32.01
CA CYS A 8 14.75 -15.14 -33.32
C CYS A 8 15.18 -16.46 -33.96
N PHE A 9 15.80 -17.36 -33.20
CA PHE A 9 16.33 -18.65 -33.64
C PHE A 9 15.24 -19.70 -33.93
N VAL A 10 14.16 -19.74 -33.15
CA VAL A 10 12.97 -20.58 -33.40
C VAL A 10 12.16 -20.03 -34.57
N ILE A 11 11.99 -18.71 -34.70
CA ILE A 11 11.41 -18.06 -35.89
C ILE A 11 12.32 -18.28 -37.10
N PHE A 12 13.64 -18.35 -36.91
CA PHE A 12 14.61 -18.66 -37.96
C PHE A 12 14.52 -20.12 -38.41
N ILE A 13 14.46 -21.06 -37.47
CA ILE A 13 14.25 -22.50 -37.73
C ILE A 13 12.89 -22.70 -38.41
N LEU A 14 11.85 -22.02 -37.92
CA LEU A 14 10.52 -22.03 -38.54
C LEU A 14 10.60 -21.45 -39.95
N LEU A 15 11.22 -20.28 -40.16
CA LEU A 15 11.47 -19.70 -41.49
C LEU A 15 12.20 -20.67 -42.41
N PHE A 16 13.14 -21.47 -41.88
CA PHE A 16 13.88 -22.47 -42.66
C PHE A 16 13.07 -23.70 -43.03
N ILE A 17 12.23 -24.16 -42.11
CA ILE A 17 11.26 -25.23 -42.34
C ILE A 17 10.18 -24.77 -43.34
N ILE A 18 9.97 -23.46 -43.46
CA ILE A 18 8.89 -22.84 -44.21
C ILE A 18 9.26 -22.49 -45.68
N ILE A 19 10.52 -22.54 -46.12
CA ILE A 19 10.96 -22.11 -47.48
C ILE A 19 10.41 -22.95 -48.66
N PHE A 20 9.61 -23.99 -48.43
CA PHE A 20 8.89 -24.64 -49.53
C PHE A 20 7.51 -25.11 -49.09
N CYS A 21 6.46 -24.68 -49.80
CA CYS A 21 5.33 -25.53 -50.17
C CYS A 21 4.36 -24.81 -51.13
N ALA A 22 3.72 -25.61 -52.00
CA ALA A 22 2.67 -25.19 -52.94
C ALA A 22 1.33 -25.96 -52.79
N ARG A 23 0.24 -25.53 -53.47
CA ARG A 23 -1.20 -25.85 -53.25
C ARG A 23 -1.72 -26.92 -54.19
N ASN A 24 -2.78 -27.52 -53.67
CA ASN A 24 -3.63 -28.61 -54.16
C ASN A 24 -4.49 -28.31 -55.41
N LYS A 25 -4.72 -29.34 -56.25
CA LYS A 25 -6.05 -29.96 -56.53
C LYS A 25 -5.91 -31.12 -57.55
N LYS A 26 -6.75 -32.14 -57.40
CA LYS A 26 -6.86 -33.30 -58.31
C LYS A 26 -7.60 -32.91 -59.60
N ASP A 27 -6.88 -32.81 -60.73
CA ASP A 27 -7.19 -33.57 -61.96
C ASP A 27 -6.01 -33.55 -62.94
N PHE A 28 -5.88 -34.64 -63.70
CA PHE A 28 -4.69 -35.19 -64.34
C PHE A 28 -4.09 -34.41 -65.55
N SER A 29 -2.79 -34.69 -65.83
CA SER A 29 -2.10 -34.70 -67.15
C SER A 29 -1.06 -33.62 -67.52
N ALA A 30 -0.42 -32.96 -66.56
CA ALA A 30 0.84 -32.27 -66.83
C ALA A 30 1.86 -32.58 -65.72
N TYR A 31 3.02 -33.11 -66.11
CA TYR A 31 4.18 -33.28 -65.24
C TYR A 31 4.56 -31.92 -64.63
N ASN A 32 4.09 -31.66 -63.40
CA ASN A 32 4.43 -30.48 -62.63
C ASN A 32 5.29 -30.87 -61.42
N LEU A 33 6.32 -30.06 -61.19
CA LEU A 33 7.52 -30.23 -60.36
C LEU A 33 7.36 -30.65 -58.86
N PHE A 34 6.16 -30.97 -58.39
CA PHE A 34 5.86 -31.22 -56.97
C PHE A 34 4.94 -32.44 -56.75
N SER A 35 5.10 -33.51 -57.52
CA SER A 35 4.35 -34.77 -57.29
C SER A 35 5.16 -35.79 -56.49
N ASP A 36 4.53 -36.31 -55.43
CA ASP A 36 4.92 -37.50 -54.65
C ASP A 36 5.17 -38.70 -55.59
N GLY A 37 6.45 -39.07 -55.80
CA GLY A 37 6.79 -40.12 -56.76
C GLY A 37 8.27 -40.48 -56.91
N LEU A 38 9.13 -40.16 -55.93
CA LEU A 38 10.55 -40.52 -55.97
C LEU A 38 10.90 -41.52 -54.84
N ASN A 39 11.78 -42.46 -55.17
CA ASN A 39 12.10 -43.69 -54.44
C ASN A 39 12.35 -43.53 -52.92
N LYS A 40 11.88 -44.53 -52.16
CA LYS A 40 11.78 -44.65 -50.69
C LYS A 40 13.10 -44.81 -49.90
N SER A 41 14.26 -44.33 -50.35
CA SER A 41 15.54 -44.61 -49.67
C SER A 41 16.27 -43.41 -49.04
N THR A 42 15.75 -42.19 -49.12
CA THR A 42 16.37 -40.98 -48.52
C THR A 42 15.33 -39.98 -48.01
N ILE A 43 15.66 -39.26 -46.92
CA ILE A 43 14.84 -38.18 -46.36
C ILE A 43 14.85 -37.02 -47.37
N THR A 44 13.68 -36.63 -47.85
CA THR A 44 13.48 -35.46 -48.72
C THR A 44 12.55 -34.49 -48.02
N LEU A 45 12.58 -33.21 -48.41
CA LEU A 45 11.68 -32.21 -47.84
C LEU A 45 10.19 -32.58 -47.98
N PHE A 46 9.85 -33.38 -49.00
CA PHE A 46 8.48 -33.78 -49.35
C PHE A 46 7.95 -34.97 -48.54
N ASN A 47 8.82 -35.79 -47.94
CA ASN A 47 8.43 -36.93 -47.10
C ASN A 47 8.76 -36.75 -45.60
N LEU A 48 9.43 -35.65 -45.22
CA LEU A 48 9.86 -35.35 -43.85
C LEU A 48 8.72 -35.38 -42.83
N PHE A 49 7.53 -34.92 -43.23
CA PHE A 49 6.36 -34.82 -42.35
C PHE A 49 5.33 -35.95 -42.59
N ASP A 50 5.68 -36.99 -43.35
CA ASP A 50 4.73 -38.07 -43.70
C ASP A 50 4.22 -38.81 -42.47
N ASP A 51 5.11 -39.04 -41.51
CA ASP A 51 4.82 -39.68 -40.22
C ASP A 51 4.19 -38.71 -39.19
N TYR A 52 4.02 -37.43 -39.56
CA TYR A 52 3.53 -36.35 -38.69
C TYR A 52 2.36 -35.60 -39.35
N PRO A 53 1.18 -36.22 -39.46
CA PRO A 53 0.08 -35.74 -40.31
C PRO A 53 -0.48 -34.37 -39.88
N SER A 54 -0.50 -34.03 -38.58
CA SER A 54 -0.98 -32.73 -38.12
C SER A 54 -0.02 -31.59 -38.50
N ILE A 55 1.29 -31.85 -38.41
CA ILE A 55 2.35 -30.96 -38.88
C ILE A 55 2.25 -30.81 -40.40
N LYS A 56 2.14 -31.93 -41.13
CA LYS A 56 1.99 -31.95 -42.60
C LYS A 56 0.74 -31.18 -43.08
N ALA A 57 -0.35 -31.22 -42.33
CA ALA A 57 -1.59 -30.51 -42.66
C ALA A 57 -1.42 -28.98 -42.60
N ALA A 58 -0.64 -28.48 -41.65
CA ALA A 58 -0.30 -27.06 -41.58
C ALA A 58 0.44 -26.61 -42.86
N PHE A 59 1.40 -27.39 -43.36
CA PHE A 59 2.10 -27.12 -44.62
C PHE A 59 1.21 -27.19 -45.87
N LYS A 60 0.23 -28.11 -45.88
CA LYS A 60 -0.73 -28.26 -47.00
C LYS A 60 -1.79 -27.15 -47.08
N SER A 61 -1.99 -26.40 -45.99
CA SER A 61 -2.99 -25.34 -45.88
C SER A 61 -2.57 -24.03 -46.54
N LEU A 62 -1.26 -23.83 -46.73
CA LEU A 62 -0.66 -22.60 -47.29
C LEU A 62 -0.97 -22.47 -48.78
N ASP A 63 -1.43 -21.29 -49.21
CA ASP A 63 -1.47 -20.92 -50.63
C ASP A 63 -0.06 -20.51 -51.11
N PRO A 64 0.43 -21.00 -52.26
CA PRO A 64 1.84 -20.87 -52.67
C PRO A 64 2.10 -19.52 -53.28
N ALA A 65 1.11 -19.00 -54.00
CA ALA A 65 1.19 -17.71 -54.64
C ALA A 65 1.19 -16.62 -53.57
N ASP A 66 0.26 -16.70 -52.61
CA ASP A 66 0.22 -15.77 -51.47
C ASP A 66 1.44 -15.95 -50.56
N PHE A 67 1.88 -17.19 -50.31
CA PHE A 67 3.08 -17.48 -49.55
C PHE A 67 4.32 -16.81 -50.16
N ASN A 68 4.57 -17.06 -51.45
CA ASN A 68 5.73 -16.51 -52.15
C ASN A 68 5.65 -14.98 -52.25
N LEU A 69 4.46 -14.44 -52.54
CA LEU A 69 4.24 -13.00 -52.61
C LEU A 69 4.48 -12.32 -51.25
N LYS A 70 3.99 -12.90 -50.15
CA LYS A 70 4.14 -12.33 -48.80
C LYS A 70 5.58 -12.47 -48.30
N LEU A 71 6.26 -13.56 -48.64
CA LEU A 71 7.68 -13.75 -48.34
C LEU A 71 8.54 -12.75 -49.12
N ASP A 72 8.33 -12.64 -50.43
CA ASP A 72 9.08 -11.70 -51.30
C ASP A 72 8.87 -10.23 -50.87
N ASN A 73 7.63 -9.82 -50.61
CA ASN A 73 7.32 -8.50 -50.07
C ASN A 73 7.96 -8.21 -48.70
N SER A 74 8.34 -9.25 -47.96
CA SER A 74 9.06 -9.12 -46.69
C SER A 74 10.57 -9.07 -46.91
N LEU A 75 11.11 -9.96 -47.73
CA LEU A 75 12.55 -10.07 -47.97
C LEU A 75 13.11 -8.90 -48.80
N THR A 76 12.33 -8.34 -49.73
CA THR A 76 12.71 -7.15 -50.53
C THR A 76 12.98 -5.89 -49.69
N LYS A 77 12.44 -5.84 -48.46
CA LYS A 77 12.66 -4.75 -47.51
C LYS A 77 13.92 -4.94 -46.65
N SER A 78 14.54 -6.11 -46.70
CA SER A 78 15.79 -6.41 -46.00
C SER A 78 16.99 -6.08 -46.90
N THR A 79 18.11 -5.61 -46.32
CA THR A 79 19.31 -5.37 -47.12
C THR A 79 19.97 -6.69 -47.52
N LYS A 80 20.73 -6.69 -48.63
CA LYS A 80 21.53 -7.85 -49.06
C LYS A 80 22.43 -8.37 -47.93
N THR A 81 23.05 -7.45 -47.18
CA THR A 81 23.93 -7.78 -46.05
C THR A 81 23.17 -8.43 -44.90
N ASP A 82 21.94 -8.00 -44.60
CA ASP A 82 21.13 -8.59 -43.52
C ASP A 82 20.61 -9.98 -43.88
N ILE A 83 20.23 -10.19 -45.15
CA ILE A 83 19.84 -11.51 -45.66
C ILE A 83 21.04 -12.46 -45.61
N LEU A 84 22.20 -12.05 -46.12
CA LEU A 84 23.40 -12.87 -46.12
C LEU A 84 23.88 -13.20 -44.69
N GLY A 85 23.96 -12.18 -43.83
CA GLY A 85 24.36 -12.35 -42.43
C GLY A 85 23.38 -13.22 -41.65
N SER A 86 22.09 -13.13 -41.94
CA SER A 86 21.05 -14.00 -41.38
C SER A 86 21.21 -15.45 -41.82
N LEU A 87 21.45 -15.71 -43.11
CA LEU A 87 21.73 -17.06 -43.62
C LEU A 87 22.99 -17.65 -43.00
N ARG A 88 24.05 -16.85 -42.84
CA ARG A 88 25.26 -17.27 -42.12
C ARG A 88 24.96 -17.56 -40.65
N ALA A 89 24.20 -16.71 -39.96
CA ALA A 89 23.78 -16.93 -38.59
C ALA A 89 23.09 -18.29 -38.42
N THR A 90 22.18 -18.64 -39.34
CA THR A 90 21.50 -19.94 -39.33
C THR A 90 22.47 -21.08 -39.53
N GLN A 91 23.32 -20.98 -40.55
CA GLN A 91 24.31 -22.01 -40.85
C GLN A 91 25.14 -22.28 -39.59
N TYR A 92 25.70 -21.23 -38.98
CA TYR A 92 26.51 -21.38 -37.77
C TYR A 92 25.71 -21.92 -36.60
N SER A 93 24.46 -21.52 -36.42
CA SER A 93 23.62 -22.03 -35.34
C SER A 93 23.20 -23.51 -35.52
N LEU A 94 23.00 -23.98 -36.75
CA LEU A 94 22.63 -25.37 -37.04
C LEU A 94 23.85 -26.29 -37.16
N GLN A 95 25.04 -25.76 -37.46
CA GLN A 95 26.29 -26.52 -37.56
C GLN A 95 27.14 -26.40 -36.29
N GLY A 96 27.54 -25.18 -35.93
CA GLY A 96 28.36 -24.88 -34.75
C GLY A 96 27.57 -24.80 -33.44
N GLY A 97 26.29 -24.42 -33.49
CA GLY A 97 25.36 -24.42 -32.36
C GLY A 97 24.53 -25.70 -32.22
N ARG A 98 24.82 -26.74 -33.01
CA ARG A 98 23.96 -27.93 -33.16
C ARG A 98 23.62 -28.61 -31.83
N GLU A 99 24.63 -28.84 -30.98
CA GLU A 99 24.43 -29.52 -29.70
C GLU A 99 23.53 -28.72 -28.75
N PRO A 100 23.78 -27.41 -28.48
CA PRO A 100 22.85 -26.56 -27.74
C PRO A 100 21.42 -26.58 -28.29
N VAL A 101 21.27 -26.57 -29.62
CA VAL A 101 19.97 -26.58 -30.30
C VAL A 101 19.25 -27.92 -30.10
N GLN A 102 19.95 -29.03 -30.27
CA GLN A 102 19.42 -30.36 -30.02
C GLN A 102 19.05 -30.56 -28.56
N ASN A 103 19.89 -30.09 -27.62
CA ASN A 103 19.60 -30.13 -26.19
C ASN A 103 18.37 -29.28 -25.84
N MET A 104 18.23 -28.09 -26.43
CA MET A 104 17.08 -27.22 -26.21
C MET A 104 15.79 -27.79 -26.79
N LEU A 105 15.86 -28.37 -27.99
CA LEU A 105 14.75 -29.09 -28.62
C LEU A 105 14.37 -30.33 -27.78
N SER A 106 15.34 -31.11 -27.33
CA SER A 106 15.13 -32.26 -26.45
C SER A 106 14.45 -31.86 -25.14
N LYS A 107 14.92 -30.79 -24.48
CA LYS A 107 14.28 -30.24 -23.28
C LYS A 107 12.88 -29.70 -23.57
N THR A 108 12.65 -29.11 -24.74
CA THR A 108 11.31 -28.68 -25.18
C THR A 108 10.38 -29.86 -25.35
N ALA A 109 10.85 -30.95 -25.98
CA ALA A 109 10.07 -32.18 -26.08
C ALA A 109 9.77 -32.80 -24.72
N VAL A 110 10.70 -32.73 -23.75
CA VAL A 110 10.45 -33.14 -22.37
C VAL A 110 9.35 -32.29 -21.71
N VAL A 111 9.36 -30.97 -21.91
CA VAL A 111 8.30 -30.08 -21.40
C VAL A 111 6.95 -30.41 -22.04
N LEU A 112 6.91 -30.58 -23.36
CA LEU A 112 5.68 -30.92 -24.08
C LEU A 112 5.13 -32.28 -23.64
N ASP A 113 6.01 -33.28 -23.50
CA ASP A 113 5.64 -34.63 -23.03
C ASP A 113 5.07 -34.61 -21.60
N ARG A 114 5.66 -33.81 -20.71
CA ARG A 114 5.13 -33.60 -19.35
C ARG A 114 3.80 -32.87 -19.35
N PHE A 115 3.67 -31.86 -20.20
CA PHE A 115 2.46 -31.07 -20.35
C PHE A 115 1.29 -31.90 -20.90
N THR A 116 1.54 -32.75 -21.90
CA THR A 116 0.48 -33.56 -22.53
C THR A 116 0.26 -34.91 -21.84
N GLY A 117 1.32 -35.51 -21.28
CA GLY A 117 1.34 -36.89 -20.80
C GLY A 117 1.58 -37.06 -19.29
N GLY A 118 1.99 -36.01 -18.57
CA GLY A 118 2.25 -36.10 -17.12
C GLY A 118 0.97 -36.24 -16.28
N ASP A 119 -0.12 -35.60 -16.70
CA ASP A 119 -1.47 -35.78 -16.14
C ASP A 119 -2.49 -35.83 -17.28
N PRO A 120 -2.72 -37.02 -17.88
CA PRO A 120 -3.60 -37.16 -19.04
C PRO A 120 -5.05 -36.74 -18.77
N ASP A 121 -5.52 -36.90 -17.53
CA ASP A 121 -6.88 -36.52 -17.16
C ASP A 121 -7.04 -35.00 -17.07
N SER A 122 -6.11 -34.30 -16.42
CA SER A 122 -6.12 -32.83 -16.41
C SER A 122 -5.90 -32.28 -17.83
N TYR A 123 -5.01 -32.88 -18.63
CA TYR A 123 -4.79 -32.46 -20.02
C TYR A 123 -6.06 -32.59 -20.88
N ARG A 124 -6.81 -33.69 -20.73
CA ARG A 124 -8.11 -33.87 -21.41
C ARG A 124 -9.14 -32.81 -21.01
N LYS A 125 -9.15 -32.40 -19.74
CA LYS A 125 -10.07 -31.38 -19.22
C LYS A 125 -9.76 -29.97 -19.72
N ILE A 126 -8.48 -29.65 -19.96
CA ILE A 126 -8.07 -28.33 -20.48
C ILE A 126 -8.01 -28.25 -22.01
N SER A 127 -7.92 -29.37 -22.72
CA SER A 127 -7.89 -29.39 -24.19
C SER A 127 -9.00 -28.54 -24.85
N PRO A 128 -10.27 -28.57 -24.39
CA PRO A 128 -11.32 -27.68 -24.92
C PRO A 128 -11.02 -26.18 -24.75
N LEU A 129 -10.34 -25.79 -23.67
CA LEU A 129 -9.95 -24.40 -23.43
C LEU A 129 -8.91 -23.93 -24.46
N PHE A 130 -7.91 -24.77 -24.76
CA PHE A 130 -6.91 -24.45 -25.79
C PHE A 130 -7.55 -24.32 -27.17
N GLU A 131 -8.56 -25.13 -27.47
CA GLU A 131 -9.34 -25.01 -28.70
C GLU A 131 -10.12 -23.69 -28.77
N LYS A 132 -10.76 -23.26 -27.66
CA LYS A 132 -11.39 -21.93 -27.57
C LYS A 132 -10.38 -20.79 -27.78
N MET A 133 -9.17 -20.91 -27.21
CA MET A 133 -8.10 -19.93 -27.41
C MET A 133 -7.60 -19.90 -28.86
N ARG A 134 -7.54 -21.06 -29.54
CA ARG A 134 -7.17 -21.15 -30.96
C ARG A 134 -8.16 -20.39 -31.86
N ASP A 135 -9.44 -20.45 -31.52
CA ASP A 135 -10.52 -19.81 -32.25
C ASP A 135 -10.77 -18.36 -31.81
N TYR A 136 -9.93 -17.78 -30.96
CA TYR A 136 -10.07 -16.40 -30.49
C TYR A 136 -9.82 -15.39 -31.62
N ASP A 137 -10.66 -14.34 -31.70
CA ASP A 137 -10.68 -13.37 -32.80
C ASP A 137 -9.38 -12.55 -32.96
N GLN A 138 -8.50 -12.55 -31.95
CA GLN A 138 -7.21 -11.86 -32.00
C GLN A 138 -6.03 -12.85 -32.08
N PRO A 139 -4.93 -12.48 -32.76
CA PRO A 139 -3.78 -13.35 -32.93
C PRO A 139 -3.05 -13.59 -31.59
N VAL A 140 -3.37 -14.73 -30.98
CA VAL A 140 -2.88 -15.15 -29.66
C VAL A 140 -1.35 -15.22 -29.62
N LEU A 141 -0.72 -15.89 -30.60
CA LEU A 141 0.73 -16.05 -30.62
C LEU A 141 1.47 -14.71 -30.72
N ARG A 142 0.97 -13.78 -31.53
CA ARG A 142 1.58 -12.46 -31.70
C ARG A 142 1.51 -11.61 -30.44
N ASN A 143 0.39 -11.68 -29.71
CA ASN A 143 0.15 -10.84 -28.54
C ASN A 143 0.76 -11.43 -27.25
N ILE A 144 1.08 -12.73 -27.23
CA ILE A 144 1.81 -13.38 -26.13
C ILE A 144 3.32 -13.21 -26.25
N VAL A 145 3.83 -12.90 -27.45
CA VAL A 145 5.26 -12.59 -27.64
C VAL A 145 5.52 -11.14 -27.22
N PRO A 146 6.36 -10.89 -26.21
CA PRO A 146 6.61 -9.55 -25.67
C PRO A 146 7.59 -8.76 -26.54
N MET A 147 7.46 -8.81 -27.87
CA MET A 147 8.32 -8.06 -28.81
C MET A 147 7.46 -7.42 -29.88
N THR A 148 7.40 -6.10 -29.88
CA THR A 148 6.66 -5.36 -30.90
C THR A 148 7.51 -5.15 -32.16
N HIS A 149 6.85 -5.10 -33.33
CA HIS A 149 7.51 -4.76 -34.60
C HIS A 149 8.28 -3.42 -34.50
N GLY A 150 7.67 -2.41 -33.85
CA GLY A 150 8.30 -1.11 -33.65
C GLY A 150 9.59 -1.16 -32.83
N TYR A 151 9.66 -2.06 -31.83
CA TYR A 151 10.87 -2.28 -31.04
C TYR A 151 12.00 -2.91 -31.87
N ILE A 152 11.69 -3.94 -32.67
CA ILE A 152 12.67 -4.62 -33.53
C ILE A 152 13.25 -3.62 -34.53
N LYS A 153 12.39 -2.81 -35.16
CA LYS A 153 12.80 -1.75 -36.09
C LYS A 153 13.67 -0.69 -35.41
N ASN A 154 13.24 -0.15 -34.27
CA ASN A 154 14.01 0.86 -33.54
C ASN A 154 15.41 0.37 -33.14
N LYS A 155 15.53 -0.87 -32.64
CA LYS A 155 16.84 -1.44 -32.30
C LYS A 155 17.72 -1.62 -33.52
N TYR A 156 17.17 -2.08 -34.64
CA TYR A 156 17.90 -2.21 -35.89
C TYR A 156 18.41 -0.85 -36.42
N ASP A 157 17.58 0.21 -36.31
CA ASP A 157 17.90 1.54 -36.80
C ASP A 157 18.92 2.29 -35.91
N THR A 158 18.94 2.01 -34.59
CA THR A 158 19.71 2.80 -33.61
C THR A 158 21.01 2.15 -33.12
N ARG A 159 21.23 0.85 -33.35
CA ARG A 159 22.41 0.13 -32.84
C ARG A 159 23.35 -0.35 -33.96
N SER A 160 24.66 -0.19 -33.73
CA SER A 160 25.70 -0.73 -34.60
C SER A 160 25.81 -2.25 -34.46
N SER A 161 26.45 -2.92 -35.44
CA SER A 161 26.71 -4.36 -35.39
C SER A 161 27.52 -4.77 -34.16
N GLU A 162 28.52 -3.95 -33.78
CA GLU A 162 29.33 -4.16 -32.59
C GLU A 162 28.50 -4.09 -31.31
N ASN A 163 27.59 -3.12 -31.21
CA ASN A 163 26.68 -3.01 -30.06
C ASN A 163 25.78 -4.25 -29.95
N PHE A 164 25.26 -4.76 -31.08
CA PHE A 164 24.47 -6.00 -31.09
C PHE A 164 25.29 -7.22 -30.66
N GLN A 165 26.54 -7.33 -31.12
CA GLN A 165 27.44 -8.42 -30.73
C GLN A 165 27.73 -8.38 -29.22
N ASN A 166 28.04 -7.20 -28.68
CA ASN A 166 28.23 -7.01 -27.25
C ASN A 166 26.96 -7.34 -26.46
N ASP A 167 25.78 -6.90 -26.91
CA ASP A 167 24.53 -7.22 -26.21
C ASP A 167 24.26 -8.73 -26.11
N PHE A 168 24.58 -9.50 -27.15
CA PHE A 168 24.39 -10.95 -27.16
C PHE A 168 25.40 -11.65 -26.24
N ASN A 169 26.65 -11.19 -26.22
CA ASN A 169 27.69 -11.71 -25.34
C ASN A 169 27.44 -11.36 -23.87
N ASP A 170 27.05 -10.12 -23.58
CA ASP A 170 26.70 -9.65 -22.24
C ASP A 170 25.50 -10.43 -21.69
N LEU A 171 24.50 -10.70 -22.53
CA LEU A 171 23.37 -11.53 -22.15
C LEU A 171 23.80 -12.96 -21.83
N ALA A 172 24.69 -13.55 -22.63
CA ALA A 172 25.22 -14.89 -22.38
C ALA A 172 25.98 -14.92 -21.04
N ALA A 173 26.81 -13.92 -20.76
CA ALA A 173 27.53 -13.80 -19.50
C ALA A 173 26.58 -13.64 -18.29
N LYS A 174 25.52 -12.83 -18.43
CA LYS A 174 24.51 -12.64 -17.37
C LYS A 174 23.77 -13.94 -17.06
N LEU A 175 23.42 -14.71 -18.08
CA LEU A 175 22.77 -16.00 -17.92
C LEU A 175 23.58 -17.03 -17.16
N GLU A 176 24.90 -16.99 -17.35
CA GLU A 176 25.85 -17.91 -16.73
C GLU A 176 26.29 -17.44 -15.34
N LYS A 177 25.95 -16.21 -14.93
CA LYS A 177 26.27 -15.68 -13.60
C LYS A 177 25.57 -16.52 -12.52
N GLN A 178 26.34 -16.95 -11.51
CA GLN A 178 25.84 -17.82 -10.44
C GLN A 178 24.62 -17.24 -9.73
N ASP A 179 24.61 -15.94 -9.40
CA ASP A 179 23.47 -15.28 -8.75
C ASP A 179 22.16 -15.41 -9.56
N ASN A 180 22.25 -15.31 -10.90
CA ASN A 180 21.10 -15.43 -11.78
C ASN A 180 20.63 -16.89 -11.90
N ILE A 181 21.56 -17.84 -11.88
CA ILE A 181 21.25 -19.28 -11.82
C ILE A 181 20.54 -19.59 -10.50
N ASP A 182 21.05 -19.09 -9.37
CA ASP A 182 20.45 -19.28 -8.05
C ASP A 182 19.06 -18.65 -7.96
N LEU A 183 18.84 -17.48 -8.58
CA LEU A 183 17.52 -16.87 -8.70
C LEU A 183 16.56 -17.74 -9.52
N MET A 184 17.00 -18.31 -10.65
CA MET A 184 16.18 -19.22 -11.46
C MET A 184 15.82 -20.49 -10.68
N VAL A 185 16.78 -21.06 -9.96
CA VAL A 185 16.59 -22.19 -9.05
C VAL A 185 15.54 -21.83 -8.00
N GLN A 186 15.72 -20.72 -7.27
CA GLN A 186 14.79 -20.25 -6.24
C GLN A 186 13.38 -19.97 -6.79
N ALA A 187 13.26 -19.44 -8.00
CA ALA A 187 11.96 -19.24 -8.65
C ALA A 187 11.27 -20.58 -8.96
N GLU A 188 12.03 -21.55 -9.48
CA GLU A 188 11.54 -22.92 -9.67
C GLU A 188 11.23 -23.61 -8.32
N ASP A 189 11.96 -23.28 -7.23
CA ASP A 189 11.73 -23.81 -5.87
C ASP A 189 10.37 -23.33 -5.37
N LEU A 190 10.11 -22.03 -5.52
CA LEU A 190 8.87 -21.41 -5.11
C LEU A 190 7.68 -22.01 -5.87
N ILE A 191 7.80 -22.17 -7.19
CA ILE A 191 6.73 -22.75 -8.03
C ILE A 191 6.51 -24.22 -7.65
N TYR A 192 7.59 -25.00 -7.48
CA TYR A 192 7.52 -26.40 -7.11
C TYR A 192 6.86 -26.58 -5.73
N LYS A 193 7.32 -25.84 -4.71
CA LYS A 193 6.72 -25.88 -3.37
C LYS A 193 5.26 -25.44 -3.39
N GLY A 194 4.95 -24.34 -4.06
CA GLY A 194 3.61 -23.74 -4.06
C GLY A 194 2.56 -24.48 -4.90
N LEU A 195 2.92 -25.08 -6.03
CA LEU A 195 1.97 -25.76 -6.92
C LEU A 195 1.97 -27.29 -6.80
N ILE A 196 2.99 -27.90 -6.19
CA ILE A 196 3.12 -29.36 -6.09
C ILE A 196 3.10 -29.83 -4.64
N GLN A 197 3.99 -29.32 -3.79
CA GLN A 197 4.14 -29.83 -2.42
C GLN A 197 3.03 -29.34 -1.49
N ASN A 198 2.69 -28.04 -1.56
CA ASN A 198 1.71 -27.42 -0.68
C ASN A 198 0.32 -27.35 -1.35
N GLN A 199 -0.55 -28.29 -0.99
CA GLN A 199 -1.93 -28.35 -1.52
C GLN A 199 -2.77 -27.14 -1.12
N ASN A 200 -2.50 -26.52 0.04
CA ASN A 200 -3.21 -25.33 0.49
C ASN A 200 -2.84 -24.11 -0.36
N VAL A 201 -1.55 -23.90 -0.66
CA VAL A 201 -1.11 -22.83 -1.58
C VAL A 201 -1.73 -23.03 -2.97
N LYS A 202 -1.71 -24.25 -3.51
CA LYS A 202 -2.33 -24.57 -4.79
C LYS A 202 -3.84 -24.29 -4.79
N SER A 203 -4.55 -24.68 -3.74
CA SER A 203 -5.97 -24.38 -3.55
C SER A 203 -6.23 -22.88 -3.45
N GLY A 204 -5.38 -22.15 -2.71
CA GLY A 204 -5.44 -20.69 -2.60
C GLY A 204 -5.25 -19.99 -3.96
N VAL A 205 -4.23 -20.38 -4.73
CA VAL A 205 -4.00 -19.86 -6.09
C VAL A 205 -5.19 -20.14 -7.01
N THR A 206 -5.74 -21.35 -6.95
CA THR A 206 -6.95 -21.74 -7.70
C THR A 206 -8.13 -20.85 -7.33
N THR A 207 -8.33 -20.59 -6.05
CA THR A 207 -9.42 -19.77 -5.52
C THR A 207 -9.27 -18.30 -5.94
N VAL A 208 -8.05 -17.75 -5.89
CA VAL A 208 -7.76 -16.39 -6.39
C VAL A 208 -8.06 -16.27 -7.88
N LEU A 209 -7.59 -17.21 -8.70
CA LEU A 209 -7.85 -17.20 -10.15
C LEU A 209 -9.35 -17.29 -10.45
N ASN A 210 -10.06 -18.19 -9.77
CA ASN A 210 -11.52 -18.30 -9.88
C ASN A 210 -12.25 -17.04 -9.42
N GLY A 211 -11.70 -16.31 -8.45
CA GLY A 211 -12.22 -15.02 -8.00
C GLY A 211 -12.10 -13.95 -9.07
N PHE A 212 -10.93 -13.81 -9.72
CA PHE A 212 -10.74 -12.86 -10.82
C PHE A 212 -11.59 -13.17 -12.06
N LEU A 213 -11.90 -14.45 -12.29
CA LEU A 213 -12.74 -14.91 -13.39
C LEU A 213 -14.23 -14.91 -13.07
N ASP A 214 -14.61 -14.55 -11.84
CA ASP A 214 -16.01 -14.51 -11.42
C ASP A 214 -16.79 -13.45 -12.22
N PRO A 215 -18.01 -13.73 -12.71
CA PRO A 215 -18.82 -12.77 -13.46
C PRO A 215 -19.06 -11.44 -12.71
N SER A 216 -19.09 -11.48 -11.37
CA SER A 216 -19.23 -10.27 -10.55
C SER A 216 -18.04 -9.30 -10.66
N MET A 217 -16.87 -9.78 -11.11
CA MET A 217 -15.65 -8.99 -11.27
C MET A 217 -15.51 -8.36 -12.66
N THR A 218 -16.29 -8.84 -13.63
CA THR A 218 -16.19 -8.46 -15.05
C THR A 218 -17.39 -7.62 -15.51
N THR A 219 -18.52 -7.69 -14.81
CA THR A 219 -19.75 -6.97 -15.17
C THR A 219 -19.89 -5.68 -14.35
N GLU A 220 -20.06 -4.52 -15.00
CA GLU A 220 -20.44 -3.29 -14.28
C GLU A 220 -21.96 -3.25 -14.04
N SER A 221 -22.34 -2.77 -12.85
CA SER A 221 -23.69 -2.30 -12.59
C SER A 221 -23.99 -1.12 -13.51
N LYS A 222 -25.08 -1.18 -14.28
CA LYS A 222 -25.46 -0.24 -15.35
C LYS A 222 -25.69 1.23 -14.92
N ASN A 223 -25.41 1.60 -13.68
CA ASN A 223 -25.85 2.86 -13.09
C ASN A 223 -24.79 3.99 -13.15
N THR A 224 -23.50 3.69 -13.29
CA THR A 224 -22.41 4.70 -13.21
C THR A 224 -22.16 5.45 -14.52
N VAL A 225 -22.44 4.84 -15.68
CA VAL A 225 -22.11 5.43 -16.98
C VAL A 225 -23.08 6.54 -17.40
N ARG A 226 -24.32 6.56 -16.88
CA ARG A 226 -25.34 7.54 -17.30
C ARG A 226 -25.18 8.92 -16.64
N GLU A 227 -24.53 8.99 -15.47
CA GLU A 227 -24.26 10.27 -14.79
C GLU A 227 -22.92 10.90 -15.23
N PHE A 228 -21.92 10.07 -15.56
CA PHE A 228 -20.57 10.52 -15.94
C PHE A 228 -20.50 11.33 -17.25
N PHE A 229 -21.38 11.07 -18.22
CA PHE A 229 -21.40 11.79 -19.51
C PHE A 229 -22.27 13.06 -19.54
N SER A 230 -22.89 13.44 -18.42
CA SER A 230 -23.72 14.66 -18.35
C SER A 230 -22.99 15.89 -17.80
N GLY A 231 -21.81 15.73 -17.17
CA GLY A 231 -21.20 16.79 -16.36
C GLY A 231 -19.85 17.37 -16.81
N ALA A 232 -19.15 16.83 -17.82
CA ALA A 232 -17.81 17.30 -18.18
C ALA A 232 -17.67 17.58 -19.68
N GLY A 233 -17.76 18.86 -20.04
CA GLY A 233 -17.45 19.38 -21.38
C GLY A 233 -15.95 19.45 -21.68
N ALA A 234 -15.24 18.32 -21.58
CA ALA A 234 -13.84 18.24 -21.97
C ALA A 234 -13.63 17.11 -23.00
N SER A 235 -13.17 17.52 -24.19
CA SER A 235 -12.89 16.68 -25.35
C SER A 235 -11.79 15.65 -25.08
N LEU A 236 -12.17 14.46 -24.64
CA LEU A 236 -11.38 13.24 -24.84
C LEU A 236 -12.13 12.35 -25.82
N ARG A 237 -11.62 12.30 -27.05
CA ARG A 237 -12.13 11.43 -28.11
C ARG A 237 -12.03 9.97 -27.65
N PRO A 238 -13.13 9.19 -27.68
CA PRO A 238 -13.06 7.75 -27.50
C PRO A 238 -12.20 7.14 -28.60
N ILE A 239 -11.21 6.34 -28.23
CA ILE A 239 -10.54 5.44 -29.16
C ILE A 239 -11.60 4.46 -29.67
N ARG A 240 -12.10 4.69 -30.89
CA ARG A 240 -12.92 3.73 -31.64
C ARG A 240 -12.08 2.49 -31.93
N GLY A 241 -12.20 1.49 -31.05
CA GLY A 241 -11.93 0.08 -31.36
C GLY A 241 -13.26 -0.64 -31.52
N THR A 242 -13.47 -1.22 -32.68
CA THR A 242 -14.71 -1.84 -33.16
C THR A 242 -15.09 -3.12 -32.40
N GLY A 243 -16.33 -3.16 -31.90
CA GLY A 243 -17.19 -4.34 -31.90
C GLY A 243 -16.82 -5.52 -31.00
N SER A 244 -17.02 -5.41 -29.69
CA SER A 244 -17.53 -6.52 -28.87
C SER A 244 -18.39 -5.96 -27.74
N SER A 245 -19.46 -6.68 -27.39
CA SER A 245 -20.47 -6.25 -26.43
C SER A 245 -19.93 -6.17 -25.00
N GLY A 246 -19.45 -4.99 -24.61
CA GLY A 246 -19.62 -4.33 -23.31
C GLY A 246 -19.56 -5.17 -22.01
N THR A 247 -18.43 -5.80 -21.73
CA THR A 247 -18.06 -6.25 -20.36
C THR A 247 -16.97 -5.28 -19.87
N ASN A 248 -17.31 -4.34 -18.97
CA ASN A 248 -16.36 -3.30 -18.51
C ASN A 248 -15.35 -3.90 -17.52
N LYS A 249 -14.12 -4.16 -18.00
CA LYS A 249 -13.04 -4.87 -17.27
C LYS A 249 -12.32 -3.95 -16.26
N VAL A 250 -13.05 -3.26 -15.39
CA VAL A 250 -12.52 -2.21 -14.49
C VAL A 250 -11.46 -2.76 -13.54
N VAL A 251 -11.75 -3.83 -12.79
CA VAL A 251 -10.79 -4.40 -11.81
C VAL A 251 -9.51 -4.89 -12.49
N LYS A 252 -9.64 -5.53 -13.64
CA LYS A 252 -8.52 -5.95 -14.49
C LYS A 252 -7.68 -4.75 -14.94
N THR A 253 -8.32 -3.68 -15.40
CA THR A 253 -7.63 -2.46 -15.83
C THR A 253 -6.87 -1.82 -14.67
N ARG A 254 -7.45 -1.80 -13.46
CA ARG A 254 -6.77 -1.30 -12.25
C ARG A 254 -5.55 -2.16 -11.91
N LEU A 255 -5.69 -3.49 -11.91
CA LEU A 255 -4.58 -4.42 -11.64
C LEU A 255 -3.41 -4.23 -12.64
N VAL A 256 -3.71 -4.17 -13.94
CA VAL A 256 -2.70 -3.92 -14.98
C VAL A 256 -2.05 -2.54 -14.80
N SER A 257 -2.83 -1.54 -14.44
CA SER A 257 -2.34 -0.18 -14.17
C SER A 257 -1.44 -0.14 -12.93
N MET A 258 -1.73 -0.92 -11.88
CA MET A 258 -0.86 -1.05 -10.70
C MET A 258 0.49 -1.67 -11.08
N ILE A 259 0.50 -2.76 -11.87
CA ILE A 259 1.75 -3.40 -12.34
C ILE A 259 2.57 -2.41 -13.18
N SER A 260 1.92 -1.69 -14.10
CA SER A 260 2.58 -0.65 -14.90
C SER A 260 3.12 0.49 -14.04
N SER A 261 2.34 0.97 -13.07
CA SER A 261 2.72 2.06 -12.17
C SER A 261 3.90 1.68 -11.27
N PHE A 262 3.94 0.45 -10.79
CA PHE A 262 5.10 -0.08 -10.06
C PHE A 262 6.35 -0.06 -10.93
N ALA A 263 6.24 -0.46 -12.19
CA ALA A 263 7.37 -0.41 -13.12
C ALA A 263 7.82 1.02 -13.42
N GLU A 264 6.89 1.98 -13.46
CA GLU A 264 7.20 3.38 -13.67
C GLU A 264 8.15 3.95 -12.62
N LEU A 265 8.23 3.38 -11.41
CA LEU A 265 9.23 3.74 -10.40
C LEU A 265 10.65 3.80 -10.99
N THR A 266 10.99 2.82 -11.83
CA THR A 266 12.30 2.70 -12.47
C THR A 266 12.54 3.68 -13.62
N ASN A 267 11.53 4.47 -13.99
CA ASN A 267 11.59 5.51 -15.02
C ASN A 267 11.55 6.92 -14.42
N LYS A 268 11.15 7.09 -13.16
CA LYS A 268 11.11 8.40 -12.50
C LYS A 268 12.49 8.73 -11.92
N ARG A 269 12.75 10.03 -11.76
CA ARG A 269 13.94 10.55 -11.06
C ARG A 269 13.54 11.03 -9.67
N THR A 270 14.48 11.11 -8.74
CA THR A 270 14.25 11.57 -7.35
C THR A 270 14.94 12.90 -7.03
N GLY A 271 14.59 13.48 -5.87
CA GLY A 271 15.11 14.75 -5.41
C GLY A 271 14.26 15.95 -5.86
N PHE A 272 14.59 17.13 -5.34
CA PHE A 272 13.86 18.37 -5.61
C PHE A 272 13.91 18.84 -7.05
N SER A 273 15.06 18.65 -7.70
CA SER A 273 15.32 19.01 -9.09
C SER A 273 15.22 17.83 -10.04
N ASP A 274 14.73 16.67 -9.57
CA ASP A 274 14.67 15.43 -10.35
C ASP A 274 16.03 15.03 -10.95
N GLU A 275 17.12 15.32 -10.24
CA GLU A 275 18.49 15.08 -10.73
C GLU A 275 18.95 13.64 -10.53
N LEU A 276 18.45 12.94 -9.50
CA LEU A 276 18.91 11.61 -9.13
C LEU A 276 18.18 10.51 -9.88
N SER A 277 18.95 9.54 -10.38
CA SER A 277 18.39 8.40 -11.09
C SER A 277 17.73 7.40 -10.13
N PRO A 278 16.74 6.61 -10.58
CA PRO A 278 16.10 5.61 -9.74
C PRO A 278 17.09 4.53 -9.27
N GLU A 279 18.11 4.22 -10.08
CA GLU A 279 19.21 3.33 -9.69
C GLU A 279 19.96 3.90 -8.48
N THR A 280 20.25 5.21 -8.48
CA THR A 280 20.96 5.88 -7.39
C THR A 280 20.14 5.87 -6.09
N ALA A 281 18.83 6.11 -6.18
CA ALA A 281 17.92 6.04 -5.03
C ALA A 281 17.89 4.64 -4.39
N ILE A 282 17.86 3.57 -5.20
CA ILE A 282 17.87 2.19 -4.72
C ILE A 282 19.23 1.82 -4.09
N LYS A 283 20.35 2.27 -4.66
CA LYS A 283 21.68 2.08 -4.06
C LYS A 283 21.80 2.77 -2.71
N ASN A 284 21.33 4.02 -2.61
CA ASN A 284 21.30 4.77 -1.36
C ASN A 284 20.44 4.07 -0.30
N PHE A 285 19.29 3.50 -0.70
CA PHE A 285 18.47 2.68 0.20
C PHE A 285 19.24 1.47 0.75
N ILE A 286 19.90 0.68 -0.11
CA ILE A 286 20.70 -0.49 0.32
C ILE A 286 21.83 -0.06 1.27
N LYS A 287 22.54 1.01 0.91
CA LYS A 287 23.62 1.58 1.72
C LYS A 287 23.13 2.02 3.09
N ASN A 288 22.01 2.74 3.17
CA ASN A 288 21.45 3.22 4.44
C ASN A 288 20.89 2.06 5.29
N ALA A 289 20.21 1.09 4.68
CA ALA A 289 19.72 -0.08 5.39
C ALA A 289 20.85 -0.84 6.09
N ARG A 290 22.00 -1.05 5.43
CA ARG A 290 23.19 -1.64 6.05
C ARG A 290 23.75 -0.73 7.15
N ASN A 291 24.02 0.53 6.84
CA ASN A 291 24.75 1.42 7.75
C ASN A 291 24.04 1.66 9.09
N TYR A 292 22.71 1.74 9.09
CA TYR A 292 21.91 2.06 10.28
C TYR A 292 21.30 0.83 10.99
N TYR A 293 20.93 -0.22 10.24
CA TYR A 293 20.09 -1.32 10.76
C TYR A 293 20.81 -2.69 10.81
N THR A 294 22.12 -2.74 10.60
CA THR A 294 22.89 -4.00 10.68
C THR A 294 24.11 -3.86 11.59
N GLU A 295 24.50 -4.94 12.27
CA GLU A 295 25.58 -4.95 13.27
C GLU A 295 26.93 -4.42 12.76
N THR A 296 27.24 -4.59 11.47
CA THR A 296 28.49 -4.11 10.85
C THR A 296 28.38 -2.68 10.32
N GLY A 297 27.20 -2.06 10.43
CA GLY A 297 26.94 -0.70 9.96
C GLY A 297 27.57 0.37 10.85
N SER A 298 28.21 1.36 10.22
CA SER A 298 28.91 2.45 10.93
C SER A 298 28.04 3.34 11.82
N LYS A 299 26.71 3.33 11.62
CA LYS A 299 25.74 4.10 12.42
C LYS A 299 24.97 3.23 13.40
N HIS A 300 24.94 1.92 13.17
CA HIS A 300 24.28 0.98 14.06
C HIS A 300 24.95 0.92 15.44
N SER A 301 26.27 1.08 15.50
CA SER A 301 27.05 1.12 16.74
C SER A 301 26.79 2.33 17.64
N ASP A 302 26.07 3.37 17.16
CA ASP A 302 25.85 4.64 17.89
C ASP A 302 24.92 4.52 19.11
N GLY A 303 24.67 3.31 19.64
CA GLY A 303 23.88 3.04 20.85
C GLY A 303 22.36 3.18 20.66
N TYR A 304 21.90 4.14 19.85
CA TYR A 304 20.47 4.39 19.58
C TYR A 304 19.80 3.33 18.68
N TYR A 305 20.57 2.70 17.78
CA TYR A 305 20.10 1.68 16.84
C TYR A 305 20.32 0.24 17.34
N ASN A 306 21.20 0.08 18.33
CA ASN A 306 21.57 -1.19 18.95
C ASN A 306 21.09 -1.25 20.43
N ASN A 307 20.05 -0.47 20.78
CA ASN A 307 19.67 -0.36 22.19
C ASN A 307 18.90 -1.61 22.65
N SER A 308 19.65 -2.59 23.15
CA SER A 308 19.21 -3.87 23.68
C SER A 308 18.82 -3.83 25.16
N THR A 309 18.44 -2.66 25.71
CA THR A 309 18.09 -2.57 27.14
C THR A 309 16.72 -3.17 27.43
N VAL A 310 16.77 -4.31 28.11
CA VAL A 310 15.67 -5.17 28.57
C VAL A 310 14.78 -4.44 29.58
N ALA A 311 13.53 -4.17 29.22
CA ALA A 311 12.45 -4.04 30.20
C ALA A 311 11.61 -5.31 30.17
N VAL A 312 11.35 -5.87 31.34
CA VAL A 312 10.47 -7.01 31.55
C VAL A 312 9.15 -6.46 32.07
N ASP A 313 8.01 -6.72 31.41
CA ASP A 313 6.71 -6.40 31.99
C ASP A 313 6.40 -7.28 33.22
N SER A 314 5.27 -7.00 33.88
CA SER A 314 4.77 -7.76 35.02
C SER A 314 4.49 -9.24 34.72
N ASP A 315 4.40 -9.62 33.44
CA ASP A 315 4.14 -10.98 32.97
C ASP A 315 5.42 -11.72 32.53
N GLY A 316 6.59 -11.09 32.66
CA GLY A 316 7.88 -11.68 32.30
C GLY A 316 8.31 -11.46 30.85
N ASN A 317 7.58 -10.67 30.05
CA ASN A 317 7.90 -10.44 28.65
C ASN A 317 8.95 -9.33 28.50
N THR A 318 10.01 -9.64 27.76
CA THR A 318 11.08 -8.69 27.45
C THR A 318 10.70 -7.83 26.24
N TYR A 319 10.71 -6.51 26.39
CA TYR A 319 10.51 -5.55 25.30
C TYR A 319 11.83 -4.86 24.97
N THR A 320 12.47 -5.31 23.88
CA THR A 320 13.55 -4.59 23.21
C THR A 320 13.01 -3.97 21.93
N TYR A 321 13.16 -2.66 21.77
CA TYR A 321 12.92 -1.98 20.49
C TYR A 321 14.15 -2.10 19.59
N GLU A 322 14.68 -3.32 19.45
CA GLU A 322 15.85 -3.54 18.61
C GLU A 322 15.50 -3.12 17.18
N ALA A 323 16.22 -2.10 16.69
CA ALA A 323 16.09 -1.57 15.35
C ALA A 323 16.96 -2.35 14.36
N GLU A 324 17.39 -3.56 14.69
CA GLU A 324 18.08 -4.43 13.73
C GLU A 324 17.11 -4.85 12.61
N PHE A 325 17.64 -4.98 11.39
CA PHE A 325 16.86 -5.19 10.16
C PHE A 325 15.93 -6.41 10.23
N TYR A 326 16.43 -7.57 10.68
CA TYR A 326 15.63 -8.78 10.83
C TYR A 326 14.48 -8.58 11.81
N ASN A 327 14.73 -7.99 12.99
CA ASN A 327 13.71 -7.76 14.01
C ASN A 327 12.62 -6.79 13.56
N MET A 328 13.02 -5.71 12.90
CA MET A 328 12.10 -4.70 12.37
C MET A 328 11.21 -5.28 11.25
N VAL A 329 11.81 -5.89 10.22
CA VAL A 329 11.07 -6.45 9.08
C VAL A 329 10.16 -7.59 9.54
N THR A 330 10.62 -8.42 10.46
CA THR A 330 9.82 -9.49 11.07
C THR A 330 8.60 -8.94 11.82
N THR A 331 8.80 -7.96 12.70
CA THR A 331 7.68 -7.39 13.48
C THR A 331 6.69 -6.68 12.56
N LEU A 332 7.18 -5.90 11.59
CA LEU A 332 6.35 -5.20 10.62
C LEU A 332 5.51 -6.17 9.81
N TYR A 333 6.10 -7.27 9.32
CA TYR A 333 5.33 -8.29 8.61
C TYR A 333 4.28 -8.93 9.53
N LYS A 334 4.65 -9.33 10.76
CA LYS A 334 3.71 -9.99 11.70
C LYS A 334 2.46 -9.12 11.93
N GLU A 335 2.62 -7.81 12.13
CA GLU A 335 1.50 -6.88 12.27
C GLU A 335 0.76 -6.65 10.94
N ALA A 336 1.47 -6.50 9.82
CA ALA A 336 0.84 -6.31 8.51
C ALA A 336 0.02 -7.55 8.06
N ARG A 337 0.48 -8.76 8.41
CA ARG A 337 -0.21 -10.04 8.12
C ARG A 337 -1.62 -10.06 8.71
N LYS A 338 -1.82 -9.47 9.89
CA LYS A 338 -3.13 -9.41 10.60
C LYS A 338 -4.22 -8.69 9.79
N PHE A 339 -3.87 -7.91 8.76
CA PHE A 339 -4.87 -7.32 7.86
C PHE A 339 -5.49 -8.32 6.89
N ILE A 340 -4.79 -9.43 6.59
CA ILE A 340 -5.17 -10.41 5.57
C ILE A 340 -5.49 -11.78 6.22
N THR A 341 -5.06 -12.02 7.45
CA THR A 341 -5.37 -13.23 8.23
C THR A 341 -6.35 -12.95 9.36
N THR A 342 -6.88 -14.01 9.96
CA THR A 342 -7.66 -13.92 11.19
C THR A 342 -6.79 -13.46 12.35
N THR A 343 -7.37 -12.71 13.28
CA THR A 343 -6.64 -12.13 14.42
C THR A 343 -7.54 -12.16 15.67
N SER A 344 -6.92 -12.20 16.84
CA SER A 344 -7.64 -12.25 18.13
C SER A 344 -8.13 -10.89 18.61
N GLU A 345 -7.67 -9.82 17.95
CA GLU A 345 -7.87 -8.41 18.28
C GLU A 345 -9.18 -7.86 17.69
N THR A 346 -9.90 -8.62 16.87
CA THR A 346 -11.18 -8.26 16.26
C THR A 346 -12.37 -8.89 16.97
N LYS A 347 -13.53 -8.22 16.89
CA LYS A 347 -14.83 -8.72 17.35
C LYS A 347 -15.22 -10.03 16.67
N ASP A 348 -15.16 -10.06 15.34
CA ASP A 348 -15.32 -11.27 14.55
C ASP A 348 -13.93 -11.80 14.20
N SER A 349 -13.54 -12.91 14.81
CA SER A 349 -12.23 -13.52 14.58
C SER A 349 -12.07 -14.04 13.15
N SER A 350 -13.16 -14.22 12.41
CA SER A 350 -13.15 -14.61 10.99
C SER A 350 -13.09 -13.42 10.02
N ALA A 351 -13.30 -12.19 10.52
CA ALA A 351 -13.31 -11.01 9.68
C ALA A 351 -11.89 -10.65 9.21
N ILE A 352 -11.75 -10.46 7.90
CA ILE A 352 -10.50 -9.96 7.30
C ILE A 352 -10.54 -8.44 7.26
N LEU A 353 -9.62 -7.79 7.96
CA LEU A 353 -9.61 -6.33 8.08
C LEU A 353 -9.45 -5.62 6.75
N LEU A 354 -8.63 -6.14 5.82
CA LEU A 354 -8.47 -5.58 4.48
C LEU A 354 -9.81 -5.54 3.72
N ASP A 355 -10.66 -6.56 3.88
CA ASP A 355 -12.00 -6.58 3.29
C ASP A 355 -12.91 -5.53 3.93
N LYS A 356 -12.88 -5.39 5.27
CA LYS A 356 -13.65 -4.35 5.98
C LYS A 356 -13.21 -2.93 5.57
N ILE A 357 -11.91 -2.72 5.37
CA ILE A 357 -11.37 -1.44 4.88
C ILE A 357 -11.79 -1.17 3.44
N GLY A 358 -11.76 -2.19 2.57
CA GLY A 358 -12.25 -2.08 1.20
C GLY A 358 -13.72 -1.68 1.15
N GLN A 359 -14.58 -2.35 1.93
CA GLN A 359 -16.01 -2.03 2.06
C GLN A 359 -16.23 -0.61 2.58
N ALA A 360 -15.48 -0.19 3.61
CA ALA A 360 -15.55 1.16 4.14
C ALA A 360 -15.13 2.22 3.10
N THR A 361 -14.07 1.95 2.34
CA THR A 361 -13.61 2.84 1.27
C THR A 361 -14.64 2.96 0.14
N ALA A 362 -15.30 1.85 -0.22
CA ALA A 362 -16.34 1.84 -1.26
C ALA A 362 -17.58 2.68 -0.92
N LEU A 363 -17.85 2.93 0.37
CA LEU A 363 -18.93 3.84 0.80
C LEU A 363 -18.62 5.31 0.45
N LEU A 364 -17.34 5.66 0.31
CA LEU A 364 -16.89 6.96 -0.19
C LEU A 364 -16.78 6.89 -1.72
N ASP A 365 -17.92 6.98 -2.40
CA ASP A 365 -18.02 6.73 -3.85
C ASP A 365 -16.95 7.44 -4.70
N PHE A 366 -16.67 8.71 -4.37
CA PHE A 366 -15.67 9.53 -5.06
C PHE A 366 -14.25 8.92 -5.07
N THR A 367 -13.90 8.04 -4.12
CA THR A 367 -12.59 7.36 -4.05
C THR A 367 -12.32 6.46 -5.26
N ARG A 368 -13.37 5.91 -5.90
CA ARG A 368 -13.26 5.07 -7.11
C ARG A 368 -12.78 5.84 -8.35
N SER A 369 -12.78 7.17 -8.25
CA SER A 369 -12.36 8.10 -9.30
C SER A 369 -11.25 9.08 -8.87
N THR A 370 -10.78 9.00 -7.62
CA THR A 370 -9.82 9.97 -7.05
C THR A 370 -8.40 9.74 -7.61
N THR A 371 -7.94 10.65 -8.46
CA THR A 371 -6.57 10.68 -8.99
C THR A 371 -5.67 11.65 -8.22
N GLY A 372 -4.35 11.47 -8.28
CA GLY A 372 -3.38 12.38 -7.67
C GLY A 372 -3.20 12.18 -6.16
N VAL A 373 -3.49 10.98 -5.66
CA VAL A 373 -3.14 10.56 -4.29
C VAL A 373 -1.63 10.66 -4.06
N GLU A 374 -0.84 10.46 -5.11
CA GLU A 374 0.61 10.56 -5.11
C GLU A 374 1.10 11.99 -4.96
N ASN A 375 0.37 12.99 -5.47
CA ASN A 375 0.68 14.39 -5.20
C ASN A 375 0.50 14.72 -3.72
N SER A 376 -0.51 14.11 -3.07
CA SER A 376 -0.69 14.22 -1.64
C SER A 376 0.43 13.51 -0.87
N LEU A 377 0.81 12.29 -1.28
CA LEU A 377 1.96 11.60 -0.71
C LEU A 377 3.24 12.44 -0.88
N LYS A 378 3.55 12.90 -2.09
CA LYS A 378 4.70 13.76 -2.42
C LYS A 378 4.75 14.98 -1.52
N SER A 379 3.59 15.63 -1.33
CA SER A 379 3.47 16.79 -0.46
C SER A 379 3.68 16.41 1.00
N MET A 380 3.17 15.27 1.46
CA MET A 380 3.44 14.79 2.82
C MET A 380 4.91 14.42 3.06
N LEU A 381 5.60 13.93 2.03
CA LEU A 381 7.06 13.74 2.06
C LEU A 381 7.78 15.09 2.08
N ARG A 382 7.19 16.14 1.50
CA ARG A 382 7.83 17.45 1.33
C ARG A 382 7.67 18.39 2.49
N LEU A 383 6.46 18.45 3.03
CA LEU A 383 6.12 19.37 4.09
C LEU A 383 6.56 18.80 5.45
N ASP A 384 6.82 19.69 6.40
CA ASP A 384 6.95 19.33 7.82
C ASP A 384 5.57 19.17 8.51
N SER A 385 5.59 18.90 9.81
CA SER A 385 4.39 18.79 10.66
C SER A 385 3.46 20.02 10.56
N TRP A 386 4.03 21.20 10.33
CA TRP A 386 3.32 22.48 10.24
C TRP A 386 2.88 22.84 8.83
N GLY A 387 3.16 22.01 7.81
CA GLY A 387 2.80 22.30 6.43
C GLY A 387 3.77 23.22 5.69
N ARG A 388 4.95 23.48 6.25
CA ARG A 388 6.00 24.29 5.64
C ARG A 388 6.89 23.42 4.76
N ASP A 389 7.36 23.97 3.65
CA ASP A 389 8.23 23.27 2.74
C ASP A 389 9.65 23.08 3.31
N ARG A 390 10.07 21.82 3.50
CA ARG A 390 11.39 21.47 4.06
C ARG A 390 12.57 21.94 3.22
N ALA A 391 12.36 22.18 1.93
CA ALA A 391 13.38 22.60 0.97
C ALA A 391 13.67 24.10 1.02
N SER A 392 12.61 24.90 1.08
CA SER A 392 12.66 26.33 0.79
C SER A 392 12.48 27.20 2.03
N ASN A 393 11.89 26.66 3.10
CA ASN A 393 11.65 27.40 4.33
C ASN A 393 12.75 27.07 5.37
N SER A 394 13.52 28.10 5.77
CA SER A 394 14.57 27.95 6.78
C SER A 394 14.03 27.60 8.18
N SER A 395 12.78 27.96 8.45
CA SER A 395 12.10 27.70 9.72
C SER A 395 11.31 26.38 9.71
N SER A 396 11.39 25.57 8.65
CA SER A 396 10.74 24.26 8.63
C SER A 396 11.49 23.26 9.51
N GLN A 397 10.77 22.27 10.05
CA GLN A 397 11.41 21.12 10.68
C GLN A 397 12.09 20.21 9.64
N PRO A 398 13.16 19.50 10.00
CA PRO A 398 13.82 18.56 9.10
C PRO A 398 13.04 17.27 8.88
N ILE A 399 12.02 16.98 9.70
CA ILE A 399 11.24 15.74 9.66
C ILE A 399 9.97 15.94 8.82
N SER A 400 9.66 14.95 7.97
CA SER A 400 8.49 15.03 7.08
C SER A 400 7.17 14.87 7.83
N SER A 401 6.08 15.44 7.29
CA SER A 401 4.75 15.28 7.87
C SER A 401 4.30 13.81 7.92
N LEU A 402 4.70 12.96 6.97
CA LEU A 402 4.40 11.53 7.03
C LEU A 402 5.09 10.84 8.22
N GLU A 403 6.35 11.17 8.46
CA GLU A 403 7.11 10.66 9.60
C GLU A 403 6.54 11.20 10.92
N SER A 404 6.23 12.50 11.01
CA SER A 404 5.60 13.11 12.18
C SER A 404 4.22 12.51 12.49
N LEU A 405 3.44 12.11 11.48
CA LEU A 405 2.14 11.47 11.69
C LEU A 405 2.29 10.11 12.36
N LEU A 406 3.22 9.29 11.86
CA LEU A 406 3.48 7.95 12.40
C LEU A 406 4.13 8.04 13.78
N PHE A 407 5.00 9.03 13.99
CA PHE A 407 5.53 9.36 15.30
C PHE A 407 4.42 9.76 16.29
N THR A 408 3.50 10.65 15.89
CA THR A 408 2.37 11.07 16.74
C THR A 408 1.50 9.87 17.14
N LEU A 409 1.20 8.96 16.21
CA LEU A 409 0.46 7.73 16.52
C LEU A 409 1.20 6.87 17.55
N ALA A 410 2.52 6.73 17.42
CA ALA A 410 3.32 5.97 18.38
C ALA A 410 3.38 6.65 19.77
N ILE A 411 3.48 7.99 19.83
CA ILE A 411 3.47 8.75 21.10
C ILE A 411 2.14 8.57 21.81
N VAL A 412 1.03 8.75 21.10
CA VAL A 412 -0.31 8.73 21.70
C VAL A 412 -0.64 7.37 22.31
N ASP A 413 -0.16 6.27 21.71
CA ASP A 413 -0.31 4.93 22.28
C ASP A 413 0.61 4.68 23.49
N THR A 414 1.73 5.39 23.55
CA THR A 414 2.74 5.27 24.61
C THR A 414 2.40 6.10 25.85
N PHE A 415 1.72 7.24 25.67
CA PHE A 415 1.35 8.14 26.76
C PHE A 415 0.09 7.68 27.52
N GLY A 416 0.09 7.92 28.82
CA GLY A 416 -0.99 7.53 29.74
C GLY A 416 -0.44 6.70 30.90
N TYR A 417 -0.52 7.24 32.12
CA TYR A 417 0.16 6.67 33.28
C TYR A 417 -0.78 6.38 34.44
N GLU A 418 -0.43 5.34 35.19
CA GLU A 418 -1.08 5.04 36.46
C GLU A 418 -0.32 5.68 37.61
N TRP A 419 -1.01 6.44 38.44
CA TRP A 419 -0.49 7.21 39.57
C TRP A 419 -0.69 6.45 40.88
N THR A 420 0.25 6.59 41.83
CA THR A 420 0.13 6.00 43.16
C THR A 420 -1.10 6.50 43.92
N ALA A 421 -1.68 5.65 44.77
CA ALA A 421 -2.82 5.99 45.61
C ALA A 421 -2.43 6.60 46.99
N THR A 422 -1.15 6.63 47.36
CA THR A 422 -0.67 7.08 48.70
C THR A 422 -0.58 8.60 48.85
N THR A 423 -0.94 9.20 49.98
CA THR A 423 -1.06 10.68 50.08
C THR A 423 0.24 11.48 50.03
N THR A 424 1.40 10.84 50.20
CA THR A 424 2.72 11.52 50.33
C THR A 424 3.52 11.60 49.03
N ASP A 425 3.28 10.71 48.07
CA ASP A 425 4.12 10.60 46.86
C ASP A 425 3.31 10.89 45.59
N SER A 426 3.93 11.48 44.57
CA SER A 426 3.31 11.72 43.24
C SER A 426 3.81 10.75 42.16
N ASN A 427 4.27 9.57 42.57
CA ASN A 427 4.96 8.65 41.67
C ASN A 427 3.99 7.91 40.74
N ILE A 428 4.46 7.62 39.53
CA ILE A 428 3.82 6.69 38.58
C ILE A 428 4.16 5.24 38.99
N VAL A 429 3.17 4.35 38.86
CA VAL A 429 3.26 2.93 39.24
C VAL A 429 3.00 1.99 38.05
N GLY A 430 2.54 2.51 36.91
CA GLY A 430 2.20 1.72 35.73
C GLY A 430 1.88 2.55 34.49
N LYS A 431 1.50 1.88 33.40
CA LYS A 431 1.09 2.47 32.11
C LYS A 431 -0.33 2.03 31.78
N THR A 432 -1.12 2.89 31.13
CA THR A 432 -2.51 2.59 30.75
C THR A 432 -2.68 2.17 29.29
N GLY A 433 -1.62 2.25 28.48
CA GLY A 433 -1.64 1.90 27.05
C GLY A 433 -2.50 2.86 26.21
N GLY A 434 -2.26 4.18 26.32
CA GLY A 434 -2.89 5.21 25.49
C GLY A 434 -4.11 5.90 26.11
N ALA A 435 -4.50 5.56 27.35
CA ALA A 435 -5.60 6.18 28.06
C ALA A 435 -5.08 7.27 29.02
N LEU A 436 -5.30 8.53 28.67
CA LEU A 436 -4.88 9.67 29.50
C LEU A 436 -5.71 9.72 30.79
N THR A 437 -5.04 9.83 31.93
CA THR A 437 -5.67 9.90 33.25
C THR A 437 -5.82 11.34 33.75
N VAL A 438 -6.65 11.54 34.77
CA VAL A 438 -6.80 12.87 35.42
C VAL A 438 -5.46 13.32 36.00
N GLY A 439 -4.66 12.39 36.52
CA GLY A 439 -3.30 12.64 36.97
C GLY A 439 -2.41 13.18 35.85
N ASP A 440 -2.47 12.60 34.64
CA ASP A 440 -1.70 13.08 33.48
C ASP A 440 -2.09 14.51 33.09
N THR A 441 -3.39 14.84 33.18
CA THR A 441 -3.90 16.18 32.91
C THR A 441 -3.43 17.21 33.94
N LEU A 442 -3.54 16.87 35.23
CA LEU A 442 -3.07 17.72 36.32
C LEU A 442 -1.56 17.90 36.27
N TRP A 443 -0.81 16.85 35.93
CA TRP A 443 0.63 16.94 35.74
C TRP A 443 1.01 17.87 34.59
N SER A 444 0.28 17.79 33.47
CA SER A 444 0.49 18.67 32.31
C SER A 444 0.25 20.14 32.63
N LEU A 445 -0.68 20.42 33.55
CA LEU A 445 -0.94 21.75 34.10
C LEU A 445 0.06 22.20 35.20
N GLN A 446 1.05 21.36 35.54
CA GLN A 446 1.92 21.56 36.70
C GLN A 446 1.16 21.72 38.01
N SER A 447 -0.02 21.13 38.11
CA SER A 447 -0.81 21.19 39.34
C SER A 447 -0.06 20.59 40.51
N VAL A 448 -0.33 21.09 41.72
CA VAL A 448 0.19 20.51 42.96
C VAL A 448 -0.57 19.20 43.23
N ILE A 449 -0.04 18.10 42.70
CA ILE A 449 -0.65 16.77 42.83
C ILE A 449 -0.50 16.24 44.25
N SER A 450 0.71 16.26 44.83
CA SER A 450 0.96 15.92 46.24
C SER A 450 1.81 16.99 46.91
N SER A 451 1.63 17.13 48.23
CA SER A 451 2.37 18.07 49.08
C SER A 451 2.40 17.55 50.52
N ASN A 452 3.30 18.08 51.35
CA ASN A 452 3.33 17.76 52.79
C ASN A 452 2.08 18.25 53.54
N ASP A 453 1.42 19.28 53.00
CA ASP A 453 0.11 19.75 53.47
C ASP A 453 -1.02 18.94 52.81
N ASN A 454 -2.13 18.72 53.52
CA ASN A 454 -3.27 17.95 53.02
C ASN A 454 -4.07 18.65 51.89
N PHE A 455 -3.73 19.89 51.52
CA PHE A 455 -4.39 20.66 50.47
C PHE A 455 -3.70 20.47 49.11
N ASN A 456 -4.05 19.40 48.40
CA ASN A 456 -3.52 19.06 47.07
C ASN A 456 -4.55 18.25 46.26
N PHE A 457 -4.33 18.13 44.95
CA PHE A 457 -5.28 17.42 44.08
C PHE A 457 -5.40 15.94 44.40
N LYS A 458 -4.36 15.29 44.93
CA LYS A 458 -4.44 13.89 45.33
C LYS A 458 -5.44 13.68 46.46
N SER A 459 -5.40 14.49 47.51
CA SER A 459 -6.37 14.47 48.61
C SER A 459 -7.79 14.82 48.14
N ILE A 460 -7.92 15.82 47.26
CA ILE A 460 -9.21 16.24 46.69
C ILE A 460 -9.83 15.13 45.83
N MET A 461 -9.06 14.53 44.92
CA MET A 461 -9.53 13.43 44.08
C MET A 461 -9.80 12.17 44.90
N LYS A 462 -8.97 11.86 45.91
CA LYS A 462 -9.24 10.75 46.84
C LYS A 462 -10.54 10.94 47.61
N SER A 463 -10.79 12.15 48.13
CA SER A 463 -12.07 12.52 48.76
C SER A 463 -13.24 12.37 47.79
N SER A 464 -13.06 12.77 46.54
CA SER A 464 -14.08 12.65 45.49
C SER A 464 -14.43 11.19 45.19
N GLY A 465 -13.43 10.32 45.05
CA GLY A 465 -13.63 8.91 44.75
C GLY A 465 -14.09 8.05 45.94
N ASP A 466 -13.53 8.25 47.14
CA ASP A 466 -13.82 7.39 48.30
C ASP A 466 -15.11 7.77 49.05
N SER A 467 -15.64 8.98 48.83
CA SER A 467 -16.79 9.49 49.59
C SER A 467 -18.13 8.92 49.16
N ASN A 468 -18.26 8.40 47.93
CA ASN A 468 -19.55 8.08 47.28
C ASN A 468 -20.54 9.28 47.28
N LYS A 469 -20.03 10.51 47.28
CA LYS A 469 -20.79 11.76 47.40
C LYS A 469 -20.79 12.66 46.16
N VAL A 470 -20.22 12.16 45.07
CA VAL A 470 -20.26 12.83 43.77
C VAL A 470 -21.24 12.10 42.89
N TYR A 471 -22.17 12.83 42.28
CA TYR A 471 -23.27 12.28 41.53
C TYR A 471 -23.29 12.82 40.09
N LYS A 472 -23.58 11.92 39.14
CA LYS A 472 -23.86 12.20 37.72
C LYS A 472 -25.21 11.63 37.36
N ASP A 473 -26.14 12.50 36.98
CA ASP A 473 -27.53 12.15 36.66
C ASP A 473 -28.20 11.29 37.76
N GLY A 474 -27.92 11.63 39.03
CA GLY A 474 -28.43 10.92 40.22
C GLY A 474 -27.64 9.67 40.63
N ASN A 475 -26.74 9.17 39.78
CA ASN A 475 -25.90 8.00 40.07
C ASN A 475 -24.56 8.40 40.69
N THR A 476 -24.07 7.64 41.67
CA THR A 476 -22.74 7.88 42.25
C THR A 476 -21.63 7.63 41.23
N ILE A 477 -20.66 8.53 41.16
CA ILE A 477 -19.44 8.38 40.35
C ILE A 477 -18.19 8.54 41.20
N ASN A 478 -17.14 7.76 40.91
CA ASN A 478 -15.91 7.73 41.70
C ASN A 478 -14.73 8.25 40.87
N VAL A 479 -14.45 9.54 40.98
CA VAL A 479 -13.38 10.19 40.21
C VAL A 479 -12.07 10.19 41.01
N TYR A 480 -11.04 9.57 40.45
CA TYR A 480 -9.69 9.46 41.01
C TYR A 480 -8.65 10.06 40.07
N LEU A 481 -7.38 10.13 40.50
CA LEU A 481 -6.27 10.49 39.61
C LEU A 481 -6.15 9.53 38.42
N ASN A 482 -6.40 8.24 38.62
CA ASN A 482 -6.34 7.21 37.57
C ASN A 482 -7.62 7.08 36.74
N SER A 483 -8.62 7.94 36.96
CA SER A 483 -9.80 7.97 36.09
C SER A 483 -9.39 8.44 34.69
N GLY A 484 -9.82 7.73 33.65
CA GLY A 484 -9.58 8.14 32.27
C GLY A 484 -10.30 9.44 31.92
N VAL A 485 -9.57 10.45 31.47
CA VAL A 485 -10.10 11.81 31.19
C VAL A 485 -11.04 11.82 30.00
N LEU A 486 -10.80 10.98 28.99
CA LEU A 486 -11.73 10.82 27.87
C LEU A 486 -13.06 10.21 28.33
N GLY A 487 -13.09 9.49 29.45
CA GLY A 487 -14.32 9.05 30.09
C GLY A 487 -15.09 10.19 30.79
N LEU A 488 -14.44 11.32 31.07
CA LEU A 488 -15.07 12.51 31.64
C LEU A 488 -15.61 13.47 30.57
N LEU A 489 -15.54 13.09 29.29
CA LEU A 489 -16.20 13.81 28.21
C LEU A 489 -17.72 13.70 28.35
N GLU A 490 -18.41 14.81 28.12
CA GLU A 490 -19.85 14.90 28.26
C GLU A 490 -20.61 14.32 27.08
N SER A 491 -21.78 13.70 27.33
CA SER A 491 -22.82 13.33 26.36
C SER A 491 -22.39 13.26 24.88
N LYS A 492 -22.53 14.35 24.11
CA LYS A 492 -22.25 14.38 22.67
C LYS A 492 -20.77 14.52 22.31
N SER A 493 -19.87 14.62 23.28
CA SER A 493 -18.41 14.66 23.14
C SER A 493 -17.76 13.29 23.39
N ILE A 494 -18.42 12.38 24.11
CA ILE A 494 -17.81 11.12 24.54
C ILE A 494 -17.58 10.08 23.43
N GLY A 495 -18.23 10.22 22.28
CA GLY A 495 -18.11 9.24 21.19
C GLY A 495 -19.07 8.06 21.37
N SER A 496 -18.55 6.85 21.14
CA SER A 496 -19.23 5.57 21.41
C SER A 496 -18.86 4.94 22.75
N ALA A 497 -18.06 5.60 23.61
CA ALA A 497 -17.66 5.01 24.89
C ALA A 497 -18.88 4.77 25.80
N SER A 498 -19.05 3.54 26.28
CA SER A 498 -20.07 3.21 27.28
C SER A 498 -19.52 3.46 28.69
N LEU A 499 -20.22 4.26 29.49
CA LEU A 499 -19.87 4.50 30.90
C LEU A 499 -21.10 4.32 31.78
N SER A 500 -21.20 3.16 32.42
CA SER A 500 -22.19 2.91 33.49
C SER A 500 -21.69 3.38 34.85
N THR A 501 -20.37 3.44 35.06
CA THR A 501 -19.72 4.03 36.25
C THR A 501 -18.31 4.51 35.87
N LEU A 502 -17.93 5.72 36.31
CA LEU A 502 -16.54 6.17 36.28
C LEU A 502 -15.85 5.53 37.49
N SER A 503 -15.27 4.34 37.32
CA SER A 503 -14.31 3.75 38.27
C SER A 503 -13.15 3.13 37.50
N SER A 504 -11.99 2.94 38.15
CA SER A 504 -10.82 2.29 37.55
C SER A 504 -11.07 0.86 37.04
N SER A 505 -12.22 0.26 37.38
CA SER A 505 -12.60 -1.11 37.02
C SER A 505 -13.83 -1.21 36.10
N SER A 506 -14.46 -0.09 35.72
CA SER A 506 -15.72 -0.09 34.95
C SER A 506 -15.80 0.89 33.77
N THR A 507 -14.67 1.48 33.37
CA THR A 507 -14.57 2.30 32.16
C THR A 507 -14.50 1.46 30.89
N SER A 508 -15.03 1.99 29.76
CA SER A 508 -14.81 1.44 28.42
C SER A 508 -13.33 1.10 28.20
N PRO A 509 -12.96 -0.17 27.92
CA PRO A 509 -11.55 -0.58 27.81
C PRO A 509 -10.89 -0.12 26.50
N VAL A 510 -11.71 0.26 25.50
CA VAL A 510 -11.22 0.64 24.17
C VAL A 510 -11.34 2.14 23.91
N TYR A 511 -12.53 2.74 24.06
CA TYR A 511 -12.77 4.15 23.68
C TYR A 511 -12.34 5.17 24.75
N THR A 512 -11.78 4.72 25.87
CA THR A 512 -11.01 5.60 26.77
C THR A 512 -9.56 5.81 26.33
N LYS A 513 -9.09 5.04 25.34
CA LYS A 513 -7.79 5.23 24.69
C LYS A 513 -7.91 6.26 23.59
N THR A 514 -6.87 7.08 23.45
CA THR A 514 -6.90 8.28 22.60
C THR A 514 -7.00 7.96 21.10
N ILE A 515 -6.31 6.91 20.61
CA ILE A 515 -6.38 6.49 19.19
C ILE A 515 -7.79 5.98 18.83
N PRO A 516 -8.37 4.97 19.52
CA PRO A 516 -9.73 4.52 19.23
C PRO A 516 -10.77 5.64 19.33
N TRP A 517 -10.67 6.51 20.35
CA TRP A 517 -11.60 7.63 20.51
C TRP A 517 -11.55 8.62 19.34
N THR A 518 -10.35 8.99 18.89
CA THR A 518 -10.17 9.92 17.76
C THR A 518 -10.67 9.29 16.46
N MET A 519 -10.32 8.02 16.20
CA MET A 519 -10.75 7.29 15.00
C MET A 519 -12.27 7.05 14.96
N ASN A 520 -12.88 6.81 16.12
CA ASN A 520 -14.33 6.72 16.27
C ASN A 520 -15.01 8.04 15.85
N TRP A 521 -14.46 9.18 16.28
CA TRP A 521 -14.97 10.48 15.86
C TRP A 521 -14.82 10.74 14.35
N ILE A 522 -13.68 10.36 13.75
CA ILE A 522 -13.50 10.41 12.29
C ILE A 522 -14.58 9.60 11.59
N LYS A 523 -14.83 8.35 12.01
CA LYS A 523 -15.91 7.52 11.45
C LYS A 523 -17.26 8.20 11.56
N ARG A 524 -17.65 8.62 12.77
CA ARG A 524 -18.99 9.20 13.04
C ARG A 524 -19.26 10.43 12.17
N VAL A 525 -18.28 11.31 12.07
CA VAL A 525 -18.41 12.58 11.35
C VAL A 525 -18.38 12.40 9.84
N LEU A 526 -17.54 11.49 9.34
CA LEU A 526 -17.34 11.33 7.90
C LEU A 526 -18.27 10.30 7.25
N PHE A 527 -18.79 9.33 8.01
CA PHE A 527 -19.67 8.28 7.47
C PHE A 527 -21.10 8.33 7.98
N GLN A 528 -21.34 8.76 9.22
CA GLN A 528 -22.61 8.53 9.93
C GLN A 528 -23.46 9.78 10.16
N GLY A 529 -23.10 10.90 9.52
CA GLY A 529 -23.91 12.13 9.58
C GLY A 529 -23.87 12.88 10.92
N TYR A 530 -22.81 12.70 11.73
CA TYR A 530 -22.62 13.50 12.96
C TYR A 530 -22.07 14.91 12.68
N GLY A 531 -21.52 15.14 11.48
CA GLY A 531 -21.11 16.47 11.03
C GLY A 531 -22.28 17.28 10.46
N PRO A 532 -22.20 18.62 10.48
CA PRO A 532 -23.28 19.48 10.02
C PRO A 532 -23.46 19.52 8.50
N TYR A 533 -22.43 19.17 7.71
CA TYR A 533 -22.46 19.25 6.25
C TYR A 533 -22.98 17.95 5.63
N TYR A 534 -23.86 18.07 4.63
CA TYR A 534 -24.46 16.93 3.95
C TYR A 534 -24.64 17.20 2.46
N ASN A 535 -24.58 16.15 1.65
CA ASN A 535 -24.82 16.25 0.21
C ASN A 535 -26.32 16.39 -0.06
N LYS A 536 -26.72 17.53 -0.64
CA LYS A 536 -28.13 17.82 -0.93
C LYS A 536 -28.75 16.93 -2.02
N ASN A 537 -27.90 16.29 -2.83
CA ASN A 537 -28.30 15.45 -3.95
C ASN A 537 -28.49 13.97 -3.56
N LYS A 538 -27.98 13.55 -2.39
CA LYS A 538 -28.03 12.16 -1.93
C LYS A 538 -29.23 11.91 -1.01
N LYS A 539 -30.32 11.38 -1.59
CA LYS A 539 -31.59 11.14 -0.89
C LYS A 539 -32.06 9.70 -0.97
N ASP A 540 -32.73 9.24 0.08
CA ASP A 540 -33.52 7.99 0.01
C ASP A 540 -34.87 8.20 -0.70
N SER A 541 -35.63 7.12 -0.84
CA SER A 541 -36.98 7.14 -1.43
C SER A 541 -38.00 7.98 -0.65
N SER A 542 -37.72 8.27 0.62
CA SER A 542 -38.55 9.12 1.50
C SER A 542 -38.11 10.59 1.47
N GLY A 543 -37.08 10.93 0.69
CA GLY A 543 -36.53 12.27 0.57
C GLY A 543 -35.57 12.68 1.70
N ASN A 544 -35.20 11.77 2.59
CA ASN A 544 -34.22 12.01 3.64
C ASN A 544 -32.81 12.09 3.04
N TYR A 545 -31.98 12.97 3.57
CA TYR A 545 -30.59 13.12 3.17
C TYR A 545 -29.73 12.04 3.85
N LEU A 546 -28.94 11.33 3.07
CA LEU A 546 -28.14 10.20 3.55
C LEU A 546 -26.67 10.58 3.75
N ALA A 547 -26.07 10.03 4.80
CA ALA A 547 -24.63 10.01 4.99
C ALA A 547 -23.98 8.91 4.11
N PRO A 548 -22.64 8.86 3.99
CA PRO A 548 -21.96 7.85 3.17
C PRO A 548 -22.27 6.39 3.53
N ASP A 549 -22.48 6.05 4.80
CA ASP A 549 -22.85 4.69 5.21
C ASP A 549 -24.34 4.34 5.02
N GLY A 550 -25.14 5.27 4.51
CA GLY A 550 -26.58 5.12 4.32
C GLY A 550 -27.42 5.47 5.55
N SER A 551 -26.81 5.85 6.68
CA SER A 551 -27.55 6.45 7.79
C SER A 551 -28.17 7.78 7.38
N ILE A 552 -29.28 8.15 8.03
CA ILE A 552 -29.92 9.44 7.79
C ILE A 552 -29.03 10.52 8.41
N ALA A 553 -28.56 11.46 7.59
CA ALA A 553 -27.89 12.66 8.06
C ALA A 553 -28.92 13.70 8.49
N ARG A 554 -29.97 13.89 7.67
CA ARG A 554 -31.04 14.88 7.90
C ARG A 554 -32.36 14.39 7.32
N TYR A 555 -33.45 14.59 8.04
CA TYR A 555 -34.79 14.20 7.59
C TYR A 555 -35.35 15.16 6.53
N ALA A 556 -36.29 14.67 5.72
CA ALA A 556 -36.93 15.47 4.67
C ALA A 556 -37.66 16.74 5.20
N ASN A 557 -38.10 16.72 6.45
CA ASN A 557 -38.73 17.86 7.14
C ASN A 557 -37.72 18.92 7.63
N GLY A 558 -36.43 18.74 7.36
CA GLY A 558 -35.37 19.66 7.79
C GLY A 558 -34.86 19.42 9.21
N SER A 559 -35.40 18.45 9.96
CA SER A 559 -34.87 18.07 11.28
C SER A 559 -33.58 17.25 11.17
N GLU A 560 -32.68 17.44 12.13
CA GLU A 560 -31.42 16.71 12.21
C GLU A 560 -31.63 15.29 12.76
N ALA A 561 -30.86 14.32 12.24
CA ALA A 561 -30.87 12.96 12.76
C ALA A 561 -29.81 12.76 13.86
N ASN A 562 -28.52 12.91 13.49
CA ASN A 562 -27.39 12.64 14.39
C ASN A 562 -26.67 13.92 14.85
N TYR A 563 -26.50 14.91 13.97
CA TYR A 563 -25.98 16.22 14.33
C TYR A 563 -26.94 16.96 15.29
N GLN A 564 -26.39 17.65 16.29
CA GLN A 564 -27.20 18.47 17.21
C GLN A 564 -26.57 19.86 17.33
N ALA A 565 -27.31 20.88 16.89
CA ALA A 565 -26.89 22.28 16.96
C ALA A 565 -26.80 22.80 18.41
N SER A 566 -27.52 22.17 19.34
CA SER A 566 -27.41 22.39 20.78
C SER A 566 -27.73 21.12 21.56
N TRP A 567 -27.05 20.89 22.66
CA TRP A 567 -27.25 19.73 23.53
C TRP A 567 -26.95 20.08 24.99
N GLN A 568 -27.40 19.26 25.94
CA GLN A 568 -27.19 19.49 27.38
C GLN A 568 -26.16 18.51 27.96
N THR A 569 -25.33 18.99 28.87
CA THR A 569 -24.44 18.15 29.69
C THR A 569 -25.24 17.24 30.62
N SER A 570 -24.57 16.27 31.22
CA SER A 570 -25.10 15.53 32.37
C SER A 570 -25.31 16.46 33.57
N ARG A 571 -26.18 16.06 34.49
CA ARG A 571 -26.39 16.74 35.77
C ARG A 571 -25.31 16.32 36.75
N TYR A 572 -24.52 17.26 37.24
CA TYR A 572 -23.48 16.99 38.26
C TYR A 572 -23.84 17.62 39.59
N GLU A 573 -23.68 16.85 40.67
CA GLU A 573 -24.02 17.26 42.03
C GLU A 573 -22.99 16.71 43.03
N ILE A 574 -22.66 17.50 44.04
CA ILE A 574 -21.74 17.11 45.12
C ILE A 574 -22.46 17.26 46.46
N GLU A 575 -22.43 16.20 47.26
CA GLU A 575 -22.99 16.22 48.61
C GLU A 575 -22.00 16.82 49.62
N LEU A 576 -22.42 17.91 50.23
CA LEU A 576 -21.72 18.63 51.28
C LEU A 576 -22.48 18.51 52.61
N ASN A 577 -21.73 18.51 53.71
CA ASN A 577 -22.27 18.50 55.06
C ASN A 577 -21.83 19.77 55.81
N PRO A 578 -22.49 20.92 55.61
CA PRO A 578 -22.08 22.20 56.22
C PRO A 578 -22.06 22.15 57.75
N THR A 579 -23.04 21.49 58.35
CA THR A 579 -23.14 21.30 59.80
C THR A 579 -23.56 19.88 60.13
N SER A 580 -23.24 19.42 61.35
CA SER A 580 -23.60 18.07 61.80
C SER A 580 -25.09 17.78 61.61
N GLY A 581 -25.41 16.73 60.85
CA GLY A 581 -26.79 16.30 60.58
C GLY A 581 -27.52 17.03 59.44
N VAL A 582 -26.88 17.97 58.74
CA VAL A 582 -27.46 18.66 57.57
C VAL A 582 -26.72 18.24 56.31
N THR A 583 -27.44 17.67 55.35
CA THR A 583 -26.92 17.27 54.04
C THR A 583 -27.45 18.19 52.96
N LYS A 584 -26.56 18.67 52.12
CA LYS A 584 -26.85 19.59 51.03
C LYS A 584 -26.23 19.10 49.75
N TYR A 585 -27.01 19.10 48.67
CA TYR A 585 -26.55 18.75 47.33
C TYR A 585 -26.29 20.05 46.58
N VAL A 586 -25.05 20.22 46.13
CA VAL A 586 -24.64 21.39 45.37
C VAL A 586 -24.53 20.99 43.92
N GLY A 587 -25.39 21.56 43.08
CA GLY A 587 -25.38 21.35 41.65
C GLY A 587 -24.34 22.24 40.96
N MET A 588 -23.88 21.76 39.81
CA MET A 588 -23.27 22.62 38.79
C MET A 588 -24.21 23.81 38.50
N THR A 589 -23.69 25.01 38.21
CA THR A 589 -24.38 26.33 38.24
C THR A 589 -24.49 27.02 39.61
N GLY A 590 -24.13 26.36 40.71
CA GLY A 590 -24.13 27.00 42.03
C GLY A 590 -25.49 27.11 42.68
N LEU A 591 -26.30 26.06 42.59
CA LEU A 591 -27.55 25.95 43.32
C LEU A 591 -27.44 24.84 44.37
N GLU A 592 -28.06 25.03 45.53
CA GLU A 592 -28.16 24.01 46.57
C GLU A 592 -29.58 23.46 46.69
N SER A 593 -29.68 22.18 47.08
CA SER A 593 -30.93 21.55 47.48
C SER A 593 -30.72 20.67 48.71
N SER A 594 -31.77 20.47 49.49
CA SER A 594 -31.80 19.49 50.58
C SER A 594 -32.10 18.06 50.08
N SER A 595 -32.40 17.90 48.80
CA SER A 595 -32.61 16.60 48.14
C SER A 595 -31.62 16.44 46.98
N LYS A 596 -31.34 15.19 46.62
CA LYS A 596 -30.73 14.85 45.32
C LYS A 596 -31.56 15.46 44.20
N ASP A 597 -30.94 15.60 43.03
CA ASP A 597 -31.52 16.13 41.81
C ASP A 597 -31.74 17.65 41.85
N VAL A 598 -30.69 18.39 42.19
CA VAL A 598 -30.70 19.86 42.19
C VAL A 598 -31.22 20.39 40.84
N ASN A 599 -32.30 21.18 40.89
CA ASN A 599 -32.87 21.84 39.71
C ASN A 599 -31.80 22.72 39.04
N GLN A 600 -31.72 22.68 37.69
CA GLN A 600 -30.75 23.44 36.87
C GLN A 600 -29.26 23.01 36.99
N GLY A 601 -28.96 21.80 37.46
CA GLY A 601 -27.59 21.26 37.51
C GLY A 601 -26.92 20.90 36.17
N LYS A 602 -27.30 21.52 35.04
CA LYS A 602 -26.84 21.20 33.67
C LYS A 602 -26.46 22.47 32.92
N TYR A 603 -25.55 22.34 31.95
CA TYR A 603 -25.25 23.41 30.99
C TYR A 603 -25.74 23.09 29.59
N THR A 604 -26.25 24.09 28.89
CA THR A 604 -26.58 24.02 27.47
C THR A 604 -25.36 24.37 26.64
N ILE A 605 -24.93 23.42 25.82
CA ILE A 605 -23.81 23.55 24.89
C ILE A 605 -24.39 23.81 23.51
N TYR A 606 -24.10 24.98 22.95
CA TYR A 606 -24.41 25.29 21.56
C TYR A 606 -23.27 24.73 20.67
N GLU A 607 -23.48 24.46 19.40
CA GLU A 607 -22.39 24.29 18.43
C GLU A 607 -22.17 25.62 17.68
N ILE A 608 -21.15 25.72 16.84
CA ILE A 608 -20.98 26.91 15.99
C ILE A 608 -22.08 26.93 14.92
N SER A 609 -23.01 27.87 15.06
CA SER A 609 -24.20 28.05 14.21
C SER A 609 -23.85 28.21 12.73
N LYS A 610 -24.63 27.55 11.88
CA LYS A 610 -24.49 27.53 10.41
C LYS A 610 -25.86 27.61 9.77
N THR A 611 -25.95 28.35 8.67
CA THR A 611 -27.14 28.41 7.83
C THR A 611 -27.31 27.12 7.03
N ASP A 612 -28.55 26.82 6.64
CA ASP A 612 -28.83 25.65 5.80
C ASP A 612 -28.11 25.72 4.44
N SER A 613 -27.93 26.91 3.89
CA SER A 613 -27.17 27.14 2.66
C SER A 613 -25.68 26.79 2.78
N GLU A 614 -25.08 27.00 3.96
CA GLU A 614 -23.67 26.64 4.18
C GLU A 614 -23.49 25.13 4.34
N ARG A 615 -24.51 24.46 4.91
CA ARG A 615 -24.48 23.03 5.25
C ARG A 615 -24.80 22.12 4.08
N ALA A 616 -25.72 22.55 3.20
CA ALA A 616 -26.19 21.79 2.05
C ALA A 616 -25.23 21.92 0.85
N VAL A 617 -24.27 21.01 0.75
CA VAL A 617 -23.23 21.00 -0.30
C VAL A 617 -23.62 20.15 -1.51
N ASP A 618 -22.87 20.30 -2.61
CA ASP A 618 -23.18 19.67 -3.90
C ASP A 618 -22.65 18.24 -4.05
N SER A 619 -21.65 17.84 -3.25
CA SER A 619 -21.00 16.52 -3.38
C SER A 619 -20.66 15.88 -2.05
N ASP A 620 -20.54 14.54 -2.05
CA ASP A 620 -20.07 13.76 -0.90
C ASP A 620 -18.62 14.12 -0.53
N GLU A 621 -17.76 14.42 -1.52
CA GLU A 621 -16.36 14.81 -1.27
C GLU A 621 -16.29 16.16 -0.53
N GLU A 622 -17.08 17.15 -0.94
CA GLU A 622 -17.11 18.45 -0.26
C GLU A 622 -17.63 18.32 1.17
N ALA A 623 -18.71 17.56 1.37
CA ALA A 623 -19.26 17.29 2.70
C ALA A 623 -18.19 16.61 3.59
N PHE A 624 -17.47 15.65 3.02
CA PHE A 624 -16.42 14.89 3.71
C PHE A 624 -15.30 15.81 4.24
N TYR A 625 -14.68 16.64 3.38
CA TYR A 625 -13.60 17.52 3.85
C TYR A 625 -14.08 18.63 4.80
N LYS A 626 -15.27 19.22 4.57
CA LYS A 626 -15.83 20.24 5.47
C LYS A 626 -16.20 19.65 6.85
N ASN A 627 -16.72 18.43 6.88
CA ASN A 627 -17.00 17.71 8.13
C ASN A 627 -15.71 17.36 8.88
N PHE A 628 -14.63 16.98 8.19
CA PHE A 628 -13.33 16.78 8.84
C PHE A 628 -12.79 18.10 9.43
N GLN A 629 -12.85 19.21 8.69
CA GLN A 629 -12.46 20.52 9.24
C GLN A 629 -13.31 20.93 10.45
N TRP A 630 -14.61 20.61 10.42
CA TRP A 630 -15.49 20.87 11.54
C TRP A 630 -15.06 20.08 12.78
N LEU A 631 -14.68 18.80 12.63
CA LEU A 631 -14.14 17.99 13.72
C LEU A 631 -12.81 18.57 14.25
N LEU A 632 -11.92 19.02 13.38
CA LEU A 632 -10.63 19.60 13.76
C LEU A 632 -10.77 20.91 14.54
N TYR A 633 -11.69 21.79 14.13
CA TYR A 633 -11.68 23.19 14.56
C TYR A 633 -12.94 23.71 15.24
N GLU A 634 -14.10 23.05 15.06
CA GLU A 634 -15.39 23.66 15.40
C GLU A 634 -16.29 22.82 16.30
N LYS A 635 -16.19 21.48 16.27
CA LYS A 635 -16.95 20.57 17.16
C LYS A 635 -16.67 20.91 18.62
N ARG A 636 -17.68 21.20 19.44
CA ARG A 636 -17.43 21.47 20.87
C ARG A 636 -17.19 20.19 21.65
N PHE A 637 -15.99 20.06 22.22
CA PHE A 637 -15.64 19.00 23.15
C PHE A 637 -15.67 19.54 24.58
N VAL A 638 -16.44 18.90 25.46
CA VAL A 638 -16.66 19.36 26.85
C VAL A 638 -16.21 18.28 27.81
N VAL A 639 -15.30 18.64 28.72
CA VAL A 639 -14.84 17.79 29.83
C VAL A 639 -15.29 18.44 31.14
N ILE A 640 -15.87 17.65 32.05
CA ILE A 640 -16.27 18.10 33.38
C ILE A 640 -15.61 17.22 34.43
N ILE A 641 -14.82 17.85 35.31
CA ILE A 641 -14.18 17.18 36.45
C ILE A 641 -14.86 17.67 37.73
N PRO A 642 -15.79 16.91 38.31
CA PRO A 642 -16.38 17.22 39.61
C PRO A 642 -15.43 16.79 40.73
N ALA A 643 -15.18 17.70 41.68
CA ALA A 643 -14.24 17.49 42.76
C ALA A 643 -14.82 17.95 44.11
N ARG A 644 -14.88 17.02 45.08
CA ARG A 644 -15.27 17.28 46.46
C ARG A 644 -14.03 17.67 47.28
N ALA A 645 -13.82 18.97 47.45
CA ALA A 645 -12.61 19.51 48.05
C ALA A 645 -12.70 19.62 49.58
N LYS A 646 -11.64 19.20 50.26
CA LYS A 646 -11.46 19.37 51.70
C LYS A 646 -10.07 19.97 51.94
N LEU A 647 -10.00 21.11 52.62
CA LEU A 647 -8.77 21.90 52.77
C LEU A 647 -7.72 21.24 53.67
N ALA A 648 -8.14 20.44 54.66
CA ALA A 648 -7.24 19.59 55.46
C ALA A 648 -8.04 18.51 56.21
N SER A 649 -7.37 17.47 56.68
CA SER A 649 -7.99 16.43 57.52
C SER A 649 -8.59 16.97 58.83
N SER A 650 -8.00 18.04 59.38
CA SER A 650 -8.41 18.73 60.60
C SER A 650 -9.55 19.74 60.41
N VAL A 651 -9.82 20.15 59.18
CA VAL A 651 -10.87 21.12 58.83
C VAL A 651 -12.18 20.35 58.60
N GLN A 652 -13.28 20.80 59.21
CA GLN A 652 -14.55 20.08 59.18
C GLN A 652 -15.41 20.36 57.94
N TYR A 653 -15.12 21.42 57.19
CA TYR A 653 -15.94 21.85 56.06
C TYR A 653 -15.39 21.37 54.71
N GLU A 654 -16.30 21.23 53.76
CA GLU A 654 -16.07 20.66 52.42
C GLU A 654 -16.71 21.59 51.39
N GLU A 655 -16.09 21.71 50.22
CA GLU A 655 -16.56 22.56 49.14
C GLU A 655 -16.77 21.74 47.86
N ALA A 656 -17.73 22.16 47.04
CA ALA A 656 -18.03 21.58 45.74
C ALA A 656 -17.28 22.34 44.66
N LEU A 657 -16.38 21.67 43.92
CA LEU A 657 -15.66 22.23 42.79
C LEU A 657 -16.06 21.55 41.48
N PHE A 658 -16.24 22.33 40.43
CA PHE A 658 -16.48 21.86 39.07
C PHE A 658 -15.48 22.51 38.12
N ILE A 659 -14.59 21.72 37.54
CA ILE A 659 -13.65 22.19 36.51
C ILE A 659 -14.23 21.81 35.15
N ILE A 660 -14.57 22.82 34.35
CA ILE A 660 -15.23 22.67 33.06
C ILE A 660 -14.26 23.17 31.99
N ALA A 661 -13.92 22.30 31.05
CA ALA A 661 -13.03 22.59 29.94
C ALA A 661 -13.78 22.41 28.63
N ILE A 662 -13.76 23.43 27.76
CA ILE A 662 -14.40 23.39 26.44
C ILE A 662 -13.38 23.75 25.37
N GLY A 663 -13.23 22.87 24.37
CA GLY A 663 -12.41 23.08 23.19
C GLY A 663 -13.26 23.14 21.92
N ASN A 664 -13.00 24.12 21.05
CA ASN A 664 -13.52 24.16 19.69
C ASN A 664 -12.66 23.24 18.81
N GLY A 665 -13.21 22.08 18.44
CA GLY A 665 -12.55 21.02 17.71
C GLY A 665 -11.42 20.34 18.49
N LEU A 666 -10.79 19.35 17.86
CA LEU A 666 -9.62 18.68 18.42
C LEU A 666 -8.45 19.65 18.67
N LYS A 667 -8.29 20.67 17.82
CA LYS A 667 -7.24 21.71 18.00
C LYS A 667 -7.48 22.57 19.24
N GLY A 668 -8.74 22.88 19.55
CA GLY A 668 -9.11 23.58 20.79
C GLY A 668 -8.79 22.73 22.03
N MET A 669 -9.03 21.42 21.97
CA MET A 669 -8.67 20.48 23.05
C MET A 669 -7.16 20.48 23.33
N MET A 670 -6.33 20.53 22.29
CA MET A 670 -4.86 20.62 22.44
C MET A 670 -4.40 21.93 23.09
N SER A 671 -5.25 22.96 23.15
CA SER A 671 -4.92 24.28 23.69
C SER A 671 -5.67 24.62 24.99
N LEU A 672 -6.24 23.61 25.66
CA LEU A 672 -6.97 23.78 26.91
C LEU A 672 -6.04 24.24 28.05
N LYS A 673 -6.14 25.51 28.41
CA LYS A 673 -5.41 26.15 29.51
C LYS A 673 -6.27 27.27 30.09
N PRO A 674 -6.23 27.55 31.41
CA PRO A 674 -6.85 28.75 31.99
C PRO A 674 -6.38 30.04 31.31
N ASN A 675 -7.28 30.99 31.09
CA ASN A 675 -6.89 32.33 30.64
C ASN A 675 -6.37 33.13 31.85
N CYS A 676 -5.07 33.39 31.89
CA CYS A 676 -4.39 34.11 32.97
C CYS A 676 -3.82 35.46 32.53
N GLY A 677 -4.40 36.08 31.50
CA GLY A 677 -3.89 37.30 30.87
C GLY A 677 -3.37 37.05 29.46
N ASP A 678 -2.79 38.09 28.86
CA ASP A 678 -2.21 38.01 27.52
C ASP A 678 -0.91 37.18 27.54
N GLU A 679 -0.58 36.52 26.43
CA GLU A 679 0.47 35.50 26.33
C GLU A 679 1.85 35.98 26.83
N ASP A 680 2.16 37.27 26.70
CA ASP A 680 3.44 37.88 27.12
C ASP A 680 3.48 38.30 28.61
N ASN A 681 2.35 38.25 29.34
CA ASN A 681 2.23 38.73 30.72
C ASN A 681 1.29 37.84 31.57
N GLU A 682 1.32 36.52 31.37
CA GLU A 682 0.53 35.60 32.18
C GLU A 682 0.98 35.62 33.65
N ALA A 683 0.11 36.16 34.52
CA ALA A 683 0.35 36.26 35.95
C ALA A 683 -0.72 35.49 36.73
N LEU A 684 -0.31 34.82 37.81
CA LEU A 684 -1.22 34.04 38.66
C LEU A 684 -2.39 34.90 39.21
N SER A 685 -2.13 36.17 39.50
CA SER A 685 -3.13 37.15 39.96
C SER A 685 -4.19 37.52 38.91
N SER A 686 -3.94 37.23 37.64
CA SER A 686 -4.85 37.49 36.52
C SER A 686 -5.76 36.29 36.20
N CYS A 687 -5.39 35.07 36.61
CA CYS A 687 -6.17 33.85 36.37
C CYS A 687 -7.63 33.92 36.90
N PRO A 688 -7.92 34.44 38.11
CA PRO A 688 -9.30 34.55 38.57
C PRO A 688 -10.17 35.45 37.68
N LYS A 689 -9.60 36.52 37.15
CA LYS A 689 -10.32 37.48 36.27
C LYS A 689 -10.60 36.88 34.89
N GLY A 690 -9.69 36.05 34.40
CA GLY A 690 -9.83 35.32 33.13
C GLY A 690 -10.59 33.99 33.24
N ASN A 691 -11.07 33.60 34.43
CA ASN A 691 -11.86 32.39 34.62
C ASN A 691 -13.09 32.36 33.71
N GLY A 692 -13.27 31.31 32.89
CA GLY A 692 -14.37 31.19 31.92
C GLY A 692 -14.27 32.11 30.71
N LYS A 693 -13.16 32.84 30.54
CA LYS A 693 -12.88 33.69 29.36
C LYS A 693 -12.21 32.85 28.28
N TRP A 694 -12.66 33.00 27.03
CA TRP A 694 -12.03 32.33 25.90
C TRP A 694 -10.60 32.83 25.66
N ARG A 695 -9.73 31.98 25.12
CA ARG A 695 -8.31 32.31 24.93
C ARG A 695 -8.08 33.19 23.71
N LYS A 696 -8.62 32.82 22.56
CA LYS A 696 -8.46 33.59 21.31
C LYS A 696 -9.47 34.72 21.22
N ASP A 697 -10.76 34.43 21.38
CA ASP A 697 -11.80 35.46 21.44
C ASP A 697 -11.97 36.00 22.86
N THR A 698 -11.00 36.80 23.30
CA THR A 698 -11.01 37.38 24.65
C THR A 698 -12.17 38.36 24.89
N SER A 699 -13.00 38.68 23.89
CA SER A 699 -14.23 39.46 24.10
C SER A 699 -15.36 38.62 24.73
N LYS A 700 -15.25 37.29 24.67
CA LYS A 700 -16.27 36.35 25.13
C LYS A 700 -15.90 35.71 26.47
N LYS A 701 -16.91 35.53 27.32
CA LYS A 701 -16.82 34.85 28.61
C LYS A 701 -18.06 33.98 28.80
N LEU A 702 -17.89 32.68 29.07
CA LEU A 702 -18.98 31.70 29.18
C LEU A 702 -20.08 32.16 30.13
N LYS A 703 -19.68 32.58 31.34
CA LYS A 703 -20.49 33.21 32.38
C LYS A 703 -19.60 33.92 33.39
N VAL A 704 -20.20 34.74 34.25
CA VAL A 704 -19.55 35.15 35.49
C VAL A 704 -19.67 33.99 36.48
N TYR A 705 -18.54 33.50 37.01
CA TYR A 705 -18.49 32.22 37.71
C TYR A 705 -19.08 32.25 39.14
N ASP A 706 -19.30 33.44 39.71
CA ASP A 706 -19.95 33.66 41.01
C ASP A 706 -21.44 34.03 40.88
N GLU A 707 -22.00 34.04 39.67
CA GLU A 707 -23.44 34.15 39.43
C GLU A 707 -24.11 32.77 39.52
N MET A 708 -24.98 32.62 40.52
CA MET A 708 -25.73 31.39 40.80
C MET A 708 -26.89 31.18 39.81
N GLY A 709 -27.13 29.93 39.43
CA GLY A 709 -28.33 29.50 38.67
C GLY A 709 -28.38 29.97 37.21
N THR A 710 -27.27 30.45 36.66
CA THR A 710 -27.19 30.89 35.26
C THR A 710 -26.63 29.80 34.35
N ASP A 711 -27.37 29.43 33.31
CA ASP A 711 -26.89 28.61 32.20
C ASP A 711 -26.03 29.46 31.22
N PHE A 712 -25.31 28.80 30.32
CA PHE A 712 -24.61 29.47 29.23
C PHE A 712 -25.61 30.00 28.19
N SER A 713 -25.25 31.11 27.53
CA SER A 713 -26.01 31.63 26.39
C SER A 713 -25.25 31.37 25.09
N GLU A 714 -25.94 31.23 23.96
CA GLU A 714 -25.26 31.04 22.67
C GLU A 714 -24.24 32.16 22.38
N SER A 715 -24.57 33.40 22.78
CA SER A 715 -23.75 34.59 22.57
C SER A 715 -22.43 34.61 23.34
N THR A 716 -22.28 33.78 24.39
CA THR A 716 -21.07 33.71 25.23
C THR A 716 -20.03 32.73 24.73
N PHE A 717 -20.34 31.94 23.69
CA PHE A 717 -19.39 31.04 23.06
C PHE A 717 -18.58 31.72 21.95
N SER A 718 -17.31 31.33 21.83
CA SER A 718 -16.44 31.73 20.72
C SER A 718 -16.80 30.93 19.45
N SER A 719 -16.86 31.63 18.32
CA SER A 719 -16.91 31.01 16.98
C SER A 719 -15.52 30.89 16.34
N THR A 720 -14.46 31.23 17.07
CA THR A 720 -13.09 31.18 16.55
C THR A 720 -12.63 29.73 16.42
N PRO A 721 -12.13 29.30 15.23
CA PRO A 721 -11.57 27.97 15.01
C PRO A 721 -10.45 27.60 15.99
N GLY A 722 -10.55 26.42 16.63
CA GLY A 722 -9.53 25.92 17.53
C GLY A 722 -9.34 26.75 18.81
N ASP A 723 -10.34 27.52 19.23
CA ASP A 723 -10.34 28.26 20.50
C ASP A 723 -10.64 27.33 21.69
N SER A 724 -10.33 27.78 22.90
CA SER A 724 -10.49 27.00 24.12
C SER A 724 -10.87 27.89 25.30
N VAL A 725 -11.53 27.29 26.29
CA VAL A 725 -11.90 27.95 27.53
C VAL A 725 -11.89 26.95 28.69
N LEU A 726 -11.46 27.43 29.85
CA LEU A 726 -11.55 26.72 31.12
C LEU A 726 -12.32 27.59 32.10
N LEU A 727 -13.37 27.02 32.68
CA LEU A 727 -14.21 27.59 33.70
C LEU A 727 -14.08 26.74 34.96
N MET A 728 -13.74 27.37 36.07
CA MET A 728 -13.83 26.77 37.40
C MET A 728 -14.98 27.38 38.17
N GLU A 729 -15.82 26.53 38.73
CA GLU A 729 -16.85 26.91 39.67
C GLU A 729 -16.58 26.25 41.01
N GLY A 730 -16.74 27.01 42.09
CA GLY A 730 -16.55 26.52 43.44
C GLY A 730 -17.64 27.08 44.33
N TRP A 731 -18.23 26.24 45.19
CA TRP A 731 -19.38 26.60 46.02
C TRP A 731 -19.27 25.97 47.40
N GLY A 732 -19.69 26.70 48.43
CA GLY A 732 -19.58 26.24 49.82
C GLY A 732 -20.18 27.20 50.84
N TYR A 733 -19.83 26.98 52.10
CA TYR A 733 -20.39 27.69 53.27
C TYR A 733 -19.33 28.52 54.02
N GLY A 734 -18.33 29.04 53.29
CA GLY A 734 -17.27 29.89 53.84
C GLY A 734 -16.17 29.14 54.62
N ALA A 735 -15.20 29.89 55.14
CA ALA A 735 -13.97 29.38 55.76
C ALA A 735 -14.14 28.67 57.12
N ASP A 736 -15.36 28.66 57.68
CA ASP A 736 -15.72 27.92 58.90
C ASP A 736 -16.78 26.83 58.65
N GLY A 737 -17.32 26.74 57.43
CA GLY A 737 -18.37 25.80 57.05
C GLY A 737 -19.79 26.16 57.50
N THR A 738 -19.96 27.27 58.22
CA THR A 738 -21.23 27.66 58.85
C THR A 738 -21.85 28.92 58.27
N GLY A 739 -21.17 29.57 57.33
CA GLY A 739 -21.67 30.74 56.61
C GLY A 739 -22.86 30.44 55.69
N SER A 740 -23.43 31.49 55.10
CA SER A 740 -24.41 31.33 54.02
C SER A 740 -23.77 30.67 52.80
N PHE A 741 -24.56 29.91 52.04
CA PHE A 741 -24.13 29.36 50.76
C PHE A 741 -23.67 30.48 49.82
N GLN A 742 -22.46 30.34 49.30
CA GLN A 742 -21.77 31.36 48.52
C GLN A 742 -20.73 30.72 47.59
N VAL A 743 -20.13 31.54 46.72
CA VAL A 743 -18.93 31.14 45.98
C VAL A 743 -17.86 30.68 46.98
N SER A 744 -17.20 29.57 46.65
CA SER A 744 -16.20 28.94 47.50
C SER A 744 -15.15 29.93 47.98
N PHE A 745 -14.77 29.79 49.25
CA PHE A 745 -13.77 30.65 49.88
C PHE A 745 -12.40 30.50 49.21
N ILE A 746 -12.08 29.30 48.68
CA ILE A 746 -10.78 29.02 48.05
C ILE A 746 -10.71 29.50 46.59
N LEU A 747 -11.86 29.79 45.97
CA LEU A 747 -11.92 30.42 44.65
C LEU A 747 -12.04 31.95 44.75
N GLY A 748 -12.78 32.46 45.74
CA GLY A 748 -13.10 33.89 45.89
C GLY A 748 -14.11 34.40 44.85
N SER A 749 -14.60 35.63 45.02
CA SER A 749 -15.52 36.27 44.05
C SER A 749 -14.79 36.83 42.83
N SER A 750 -15.52 37.05 41.73
CA SER A 750 -15.00 37.61 40.47
C SER A 750 -14.42 39.03 40.61
N SER A 751 -14.75 39.71 41.72
CA SER A 751 -14.22 41.02 42.11
C SER A 751 -13.00 40.95 43.03
N SER A 752 -12.64 39.76 43.53
CA SER A 752 -11.53 39.53 44.44
C SER A 752 -10.32 38.93 43.71
N ASN A 753 -9.10 39.28 44.14
CA ASN A 753 -7.86 38.69 43.58
C ASN A 753 -7.47 37.38 44.31
N SER A 754 -8.42 36.57 44.76
CA SER A 754 -8.10 35.30 45.44
C SER A 754 -7.52 34.31 44.45
N THR A 755 -6.31 33.81 44.70
CA THR A 755 -5.60 32.87 43.82
C THR A 755 -5.47 31.47 44.40
N THR A 756 -6.08 31.17 45.55
CA THR A 756 -5.80 29.96 46.35
C THR A 756 -6.05 28.64 45.61
N LEU A 757 -7.13 28.52 44.81
CA LEU A 757 -7.31 27.32 43.98
C LEU A 757 -6.41 27.32 42.74
N TYR A 758 -6.15 28.49 42.15
CA TYR A 758 -5.24 28.63 41.01
C TYR A 758 -3.79 28.32 41.36
N THR A 759 -3.34 28.61 42.60
CA THR A 759 -2.02 28.19 43.10
C THR A 759 -1.87 26.68 43.16
N LEU A 760 -2.96 25.92 43.27
CA LEU A 760 -2.94 24.47 43.17
C LEU A 760 -3.03 23.98 41.73
N LEU A 761 -3.93 24.54 40.93
CA LEU A 761 -4.21 24.04 39.58
C LEU A 761 -3.10 24.41 38.59
N ILE A 762 -2.60 25.64 38.66
CA ILE A 762 -1.63 26.18 37.71
C ILE A 762 -0.67 27.16 38.43
N PRO A 763 0.24 26.65 39.29
CA PRO A 763 1.11 27.49 40.12
C PRO A 763 1.99 28.45 39.29
N ASN A 764 2.43 28.02 38.11
CA ASN A 764 3.27 28.79 37.18
C ASN A 764 2.60 28.89 35.81
N PRO A 765 1.63 29.80 35.60
CA PRO A 765 0.88 29.87 34.34
C PRO A 765 1.79 30.09 33.12
N SER A 766 2.87 30.88 33.25
CA SER A 766 3.82 31.15 32.16
C SER A 766 4.61 29.92 31.66
N LEU A 767 4.67 28.83 32.43
CA LEU A 767 5.43 27.62 32.07
C LEU A 767 4.54 26.47 31.62
N VAL A 768 3.22 26.67 31.58
CA VAL A 768 2.25 25.60 31.34
C VAL A 768 1.71 25.66 29.92
N HIS A 769 1.70 24.49 29.27
CA HIS A 769 1.27 24.31 27.89
C HIS A 769 -0.22 23.93 27.77
N GLY A 770 -0.79 23.23 28.75
CA GLY A 770 -2.22 22.92 28.79
C GLY A 770 -2.55 21.61 29.50
N MET A 771 -3.82 21.20 29.41
CA MET A 771 -4.36 19.97 30.01
C MET A 771 -3.91 18.68 29.31
N ILE A 772 -3.59 18.76 28.02
CA ILE A 772 -3.08 17.61 27.26
C ILE A 772 -1.55 17.59 27.37
N PRO A 773 -0.93 16.41 27.56
CA PRO A 773 0.52 16.28 27.61
C PRO A 773 1.21 17.02 26.46
N PRO A 774 2.23 17.86 26.72
CA PRO A 774 2.85 18.69 25.70
C PRO A 774 3.44 17.89 24.52
N ALA A 775 3.97 16.69 24.78
CA ALA A 775 4.48 15.79 23.75
C ALA A 775 3.41 15.40 22.71
N ILE A 776 2.15 15.24 23.12
CA ILE A 776 1.03 15.00 22.21
C ILE A 776 0.61 16.32 21.54
N ARG A 777 0.47 17.40 22.34
CA ARG A 777 0.02 18.72 21.88
C ARG A 777 0.87 19.26 20.71
N PHE A 778 2.19 19.33 20.88
CA PHE A 778 3.08 19.96 19.90
C PHE A 778 3.27 19.14 18.62
N ASN A 779 3.05 17.83 18.69
CA ASN A 779 3.08 16.94 17.53
C ASN A 779 1.70 16.81 16.83
N PHE A 780 0.62 17.35 17.41
CA PHE A 780 -0.74 17.22 16.87
C PHE A 780 -0.96 17.93 15.53
N ASP A 781 -0.19 18.96 15.20
CA ASP A 781 -0.40 19.82 14.02
C ASP A 781 -0.33 19.06 12.69
N VAL A 782 0.36 17.93 12.68
CA VAL A 782 0.39 17.00 11.55
C VAL A 782 -1.00 16.45 11.20
N PHE A 783 -1.92 16.41 12.16
CA PHE A 783 -3.29 15.96 11.97
C PHE A 783 -4.10 16.93 11.10
N GLU A 784 -3.74 18.23 11.09
CA GLU A 784 -4.29 19.20 10.15
C GLU A 784 -3.88 18.85 8.70
N ARG A 785 -2.65 18.32 8.52
CA ARG A 785 -2.11 17.90 7.23
C ARG A 785 -2.79 16.67 6.65
N LEU A 786 -3.54 15.92 7.46
CA LEU A 786 -4.40 14.85 6.95
C LEU A 786 -5.49 15.36 6.03
N SER A 787 -5.79 16.65 6.03
CA SER A 787 -6.90 17.22 5.27
C SER A 787 -6.50 18.18 4.17
N PHE A 788 -5.60 19.13 4.47
CA PHE A 788 -5.05 20.08 3.51
C PHE A 788 -3.54 20.16 3.71
N LEU A 789 -2.77 20.30 2.63
CA LEU A 789 -1.31 20.27 2.65
C LEU A 789 -0.75 21.68 2.42
N THR A 790 -0.87 22.52 3.44
CA THR A 790 -0.51 23.95 3.43
C THR A 790 -0.12 24.41 4.84
N ASP A 791 0.70 25.42 5.01
CA ASP A 791 0.97 26.03 6.31
C ASP A 791 -0.20 26.86 6.90
N ALA A 792 -1.27 27.09 6.12
CA ALA A 792 -2.44 27.81 6.58
C ALA A 792 -3.38 26.95 7.45
N THR A 793 -4.04 27.60 8.41
CA THR A 793 -5.20 27.06 9.13
C THR A 793 -6.44 27.08 8.23
N VAL A 794 -6.93 25.92 7.81
CA VAL A 794 -8.06 25.80 6.88
C VAL A 794 -9.35 25.45 7.65
N GLY A 795 -10.10 26.45 8.12
CA GLY A 795 -11.43 26.21 8.69
C GLY A 795 -12.47 25.77 7.64
N PRO A 796 -13.64 25.25 8.04
CA PRO A 796 -14.70 24.80 7.11
C PRO A 796 -15.11 25.83 6.06
N ALA A 797 -15.19 27.11 6.43
CA ALA A 797 -15.53 28.21 5.50
C ALA A 797 -14.45 28.48 4.43
N SER A 798 -13.19 28.16 4.73
CA SER A 798 -12.05 28.41 3.83
C SER A 798 -11.74 27.22 2.91
N THR A 799 -12.42 26.09 3.06
CA THR A 799 -12.16 24.85 2.29
C THR A 799 -12.18 25.05 0.78
N SER A 800 -13.07 25.91 0.27
CA SER A 800 -13.16 26.23 -1.16
C SER A 800 -11.92 26.94 -1.70
N SER A 801 -11.29 27.82 -0.91
CA SER A 801 -10.09 28.56 -1.30
C SER A 801 -8.83 27.69 -1.35
N TYR A 802 -8.83 26.60 -0.57
CA TYR A 802 -7.71 25.66 -0.47
C TYR A 802 -8.00 24.31 -1.13
N TRP A 803 -9.07 24.23 -1.94
CA TRP A 803 -9.54 22.98 -2.52
C TRP A 803 -8.38 22.22 -3.17
N ASP A 804 -7.58 22.84 -4.03
CA ASP A 804 -6.49 22.13 -4.74
C ASP A 804 -5.39 21.55 -3.84
N TYR A 805 -5.30 21.98 -2.58
CA TYR A 805 -4.33 21.49 -1.59
C TYR A 805 -4.87 20.33 -0.73
N ARG A 806 -6.06 19.79 -1.02
CA ARG A 806 -6.64 18.67 -0.27
C ARG A 806 -5.72 17.45 -0.26
N ASN A 807 -5.60 16.84 0.91
CA ASN A 807 -4.91 15.58 1.08
C ASN A 807 -5.81 14.41 0.69
N LYS A 808 -5.59 13.88 -0.50
CA LYS A 808 -6.35 12.78 -1.09
C LYS A 808 -6.05 11.41 -0.45
N LEU A 809 -5.18 11.33 0.56
CA LEU A 809 -5.02 10.14 1.41
C LEU A 809 -6.08 10.05 2.52
N LEU A 810 -6.73 11.17 2.89
CA LEU A 810 -7.74 11.19 3.96
C LEU A 810 -8.86 10.15 3.78
N PRO A 811 -9.42 9.94 2.58
CA PRO A 811 -10.48 8.94 2.38
C PRO A 811 -10.02 7.52 2.71
N LEU A 812 -8.77 7.18 2.41
CA LEU A 812 -8.20 5.87 2.75
C LEU A 812 -8.02 5.74 4.26
N ILE A 813 -7.53 6.79 4.93
CA ILE A 813 -7.39 6.82 6.40
C ILE A 813 -8.76 6.71 7.09
N ALA A 814 -9.78 7.39 6.56
CA ALA A 814 -11.15 7.28 7.05
C ALA A 814 -11.72 5.87 6.83
N GLY A 815 -11.41 5.23 5.69
CA GLY A 815 -11.73 3.82 5.42
C GLY A 815 -11.07 2.87 6.42
N VAL A 816 -9.81 3.13 6.79
CA VAL A 816 -9.10 2.41 7.86
C VAL A 816 -9.78 2.62 9.22
N ALA A 817 -10.08 3.87 9.58
CA ALA A 817 -10.76 4.19 10.84
C ALA A 817 -12.08 3.45 10.97
N LYS A 818 -12.92 3.46 9.92
CA LYS A 818 -14.20 2.73 9.91
C LYS A 818 -14.01 1.22 9.90
N GLY A 819 -13.13 0.68 9.07
CA GLY A 819 -12.90 -0.76 8.94
C GLY A 819 -12.43 -1.40 10.24
N LEU A 820 -11.62 -0.69 11.03
CA LEU A 820 -11.18 -1.12 12.36
C LEU A 820 -12.26 -0.90 13.43
N ASP A 821 -12.91 0.27 13.47
CA ASP A 821 -13.96 0.57 14.46
C ASP A 821 -15.15 -0.41 14.37
N ASP A 822 -15.53 -0.82 13.14
CA ASP A 822 -16.58 -1.81 12.91
C ASP A 822 -16.22 -3.21 13.47
N GLN A 823 -14.96 -3.44 13.84
CA GLN A 823 -14.45 -4.68 14.44
C GLN A 823 -14.04 -4.53 15.91
N VAL A 824 -14.36 -3.41 16.57
CA VAL A 824 -14.18 -3.24 18.02
C VAL A 824 -15.24 -4.02 18.80
N ASP A 825 -14.84 -4.60 19.93
CA ASP A 825 -15.75 -5.17 20.94
C ASP A 825 -15.31 -4.78 22.36
N GLU A 826 -16.01 -3.79 22.94
CA GLU A 826 -15.73 -3.33 24.30
C GLU A 826 -16.01 -4.39 25.36
N ALA A 827 -16.97 -5.30 25.14
CA ALA A 827 -17.37 -6.28 26.14
C ALA A 827 -16.30 -7.37 26.34
N ASN A 828 -15.49 -7.62 25.30
CA ASN A 828 -14.46 -8.65 25.27
C ASN A 828 -13.04 -8.08 25.08
N ASP A 829 -12.87 -6.77 25.29
CA ASP A 829 -11.61 -6.01 25.12
C ASP A 829 -10.91 -6.29 23.77
N LYS A 830 -11.68 -6.26 22.68
CA LYS A 830 -11.15 -6.42 21.32
C LYS A 830 -10.88 -5.07 20.69
N ASN A 831 -9.59 -4.75 20.54
CA ASN A 831 -9.11 -3.47 20.03
C ASN A 831 -8.20 -3.65 18.79
N PRO A 832 -8.75 -3.61 17.56
CA PRO A 832 -7.98 -3.75 16.33
C PRO A 832 -7.10 -2.52 16.01
N PHE A 833 -7.30 -1.37 16.68
CA PHE A 833 -6.45 -0.19 16.48
C PHE A 833 -5.02 -0.39 16.99
N THR A 834 -4.80 -1.36 17.89
CA THR A 834 -3.47 -1.74 18.38
C THR A 834 -2.54 -2.16 17.23
N ILE A 835 -3.07 -2.75 16.16
CA ILE A 835 -2.30 -3.14 14.97
C ILE A 835 -1.64 -1.90 14.32
N LEU A 836 -2.38 -0.80 14.19
CA LEU A 836 -1.85 0.46 13.64
C LEU A 836 -0.80 1.07 14.57
N ALA A 837 -1.07 1.09 15.88
CA ALA A 837 -0.14 1.59 16.87
C ALA A 837 1.18 0.79 16.86
N ASN A 838 1.10 -0.55 16.77
CA ASN A 838 2.26 -1.42 16.69
C ASN A 838 3.09 -1.16 15.42
N ILE A 839 2.43 -1.03 14.26
CA ILE A 839 3.12 -0.66 13.01
C ILE A 839 3.84 0.69 13.17
N ALA A 840 3.14 1.70 13.70
CA ALA A 840 3.70 3.03 13.95
C ALA A 840 4.92 2.99 14.90
N LYS A 841 4.85 2.20 15.98
CA LYS A 841 5.97 1.98 16.89
C LYS A 841 7.15 1.31 16.19
N VAL A 842 6.93 0.26 15.38
CA VAL A 842 7.99 -0.45 14.65
C VAL A 842 8.74 0.49 13.71
N VAL A 843 8.01 1.27 12.93
CA VAL A 843 8.60 2.20 11.95
C VAL A 843 9.19 3.47 12.58
N CYS A 844 8.96 3.70 13.87
CA CYS A 844 9.55 4.81 14.61
C CYS A 844 10.57 4.36 15.67
N ARG A 845 10.90 3.06 15.76
CA ARG A 845 11.74 2.47 16.81
C ARG A 845 13.00 3.28 17.17
N PRO A 846 13.79 3.81 16.21
CA PRO A 846 14.99 4.59 16.55
C PRO A 846 14.70 5.85 17.37
N LEU A 847 13.46 6.32 17.44
CA LEU A 847 13.03 7.50 18.21
C LEU A 847 12.55 7.13 19.63
N PHE A 848 12.49 5.84 19.97
CA PHE A 848 12.00 5.34 21.25
C PHE A 848 13.11 4.58 21.98
N ILE A 849 13.17 4.76 23.30
CA ILE A 849 14.03 4.01 24.22
C ILE A 849 13.22 3.59 25.43
N THR A 850 13.63 2.54 26.11
CA THR A 850 13.04 2.19 27.41
C THR A 850 14.00 2.63 28.52
N THR A 851 13.48 3.38 29.49
CA THR A 851 14.28 3.93 30.59
C THR A 851 13.46 3.98 31.88
N THR A 852 14.11 4.13 33.02
CA THR A 852 13.42 4.36 34.30
C THR A 852 13.10 5.85 34.44
N ASP A 853 11.88 6.17 34.86
CA ASP A 853 11.53 7.55 35.19
C ASP A 853 12.31 8.05 36.42
N TYR A 854 13.01 9.18 36.34
CA TYR A 854 13.73 9.72 37.50
C TYR A 854 12.79 10.20 38.63
N TYR A 855 11.53 10.51 38.31
CA TYR A 855 10.50 10.81 39.31
C TYR A 855 9.92 9.55 39.98
N THR A 856 10.31 8.33 39.57
CA THR A 856 9.86 7.07 40.17
C THR A 856 10.99 6.05 40.30
N THR A 857 11.21 5.50 41.47
CA THR A 857 12.32 4.55 41.68
C THR A 857 12.08 3.13 41.15
N SER A 858 11.02 2.86 40.34
CA SER A 858 10.57 1.46 40.12
C SER A 858 9.85 1.10 38.81
N VAL A 859 9.52 2.03 37.91
CA VAL A 859 8.76 1.71 36.67
C VAL A 859 9.57 2.02 35.41
N SER A 860 9.70 1.03 34.53
CA SER A 860 10.23 1.22 33.18
C SER A 860 9.20 1.91 32.30
N ILE A 861 9.56 3.09 31.78
CA ILE A 861 8.76 3.86 30.84
C ILE A 861 9.38 3.83 29.46
N ASP A 862 8.53 3.89 28.43
CA ASP A 862 9.03 4.15 27.08
C ASP A 862 9.21 5.65 26.99
N ALA A 863 10.44 6.09 26.72
CA ALA A 863 10.81 7.47 26.51
C ALA A 863 11.11 7.72 25.03
N ILE A 864 10.94 8.97 24.65
CA ILE A 864 11.23 9.46 23.31
C ILE A 864 12.63 10.07 23.33
N ILE A 865 13.40 9.84 22.25
CA ILE A 865 14.63 10.58 22.02
C ILE A 865 14.30 11.89 21.31
N VAL A 866 14.42 13.00 22.03
CA VAL A 866 14.07 14.35 21.57
C VAL A 866 15.29 15.14 21.08
N ASP A 867 15.05 16.19 20.29
CA ASP A 867 16.09 17.12 19.82
C ASP A 867 16.54 18.03 20.97
N GLY A 868 17.82 17.99 21.36
CA GLY A 868 18.38 18.87 22.40
C GLY A 868 19.32 18.25 23.43
N ASP A 869 19.33 16.92 23.60
CA ASP A 869 20.19 16.29 24.61
C ASP A 869 21.58 15.94 24.04
N ASP A 870 22.58 16.73 24.45
CA ASP A 870 23.97 16.28 24.52
C ASP A 870 24.02 15.13 25.53
N TYR A 871 24.42 13.96 25.04
CA TYR A 871 24.67 12.68 25.71
C TYR A 871 24.63 12.66 27.26
N ASP A 872 23.44 12.75 27.88
CA ASP A 872 23.30 12.49 29.32
C ASP A 872 22.05 11.66 29.63
N VAL A 873 22.02 10.46 29.06
CA VAL A 873 21.41 9.27 29.70
C VAL A 873 22.35 8.78 30.84
N SER A 874 23.14 9.67 31.47
CA SER A 874 23.73 9.35 32.76
C SER A 874 22.68 9.51 33.84
N THR A 875 22.86 8.69 34.85
CA THR A 875 22.02 8.38 36.00
C THR A 875 21.66 9.58 36.90
N THR A 876 21.75 10.83 36.43
CA THR A 876 21.60 12.03 37.25
C THR A 876 20.81 13.19 36.63
N THR A 877 20.38 13.13 35.36
CA THR A 877 19.58 14.21 34.74
C THR A 877 18.34 13.69 33.99
N ASN A 878 17.19 13.84 34.66
CA ASN A 878 15.81 13.96 34.16
C ASN A 878 15.48 13.36 32.77
N THR A 879 14.73 12.26 32.75
CA THR A 879 14.02 11.82 31.53
C THR A 879 12.95 12.86 31.16
N SER A 880 13.25 13.63 30.11
CA SER A 880 12.73 14.96 29.82
C SER A 880 11.30 14.95 29.24
N PHE A 881 10.93 14.03 28.34
CA PHE A 881 9.72 14.14 27.50
C PHE A 881 8.35 14.29 28.20
N ARG A 882 8.19 13.94 29.48
CA ARG A 882 6.94 14.15 30.27
C ARG A 882 6.96 15.42 31.11
N LYS A 883 8.12 16.06 31.23
CA LYS A 883 8.27 17.29 31.99
C LYS A 883 7.43 18.35 31.31
N PRO A 884 6.46 18.98 32.00
CA PRO A 884 5.54 19.94 31.37
C PRO A 884 6.16 21.33 31.16
N THR A 885 7.40 21.56 31.61
CA THR A 885 8.11 22.86 31.58
C THR A 885 9.14 22.99 30.46
N MET A 886 9.29 21.98 29.60
CA MET A 886 10.27 22.04 28.50
C MET A 886 9.87 23.09 27.47
N LEU A 887 10.86 23.54 26.71
CA LEU A 887 10.65 24.39 25.55
C LEU A 887 9.97 23.56 24.45
N GLU A 888 9.20 24.24 23.59
CA GLU A 888 8.45 23.60 22.50
C GLU A 888 9.34 22.75 21.59
N ASP A 889 10.52 23.26 21.23
CA ASP A 889 11.47 22.58 20.34
C ASP A 889 11.95 21.23 20.89
N GLU A 890 11.96 21.07 22.22
CA GLU A 890 12.44 19.86 22.90
C GLU A 890 11.39 18.72 22.94
N TYR A 891 10.19 18.91 22.38
CA TYR A 891 9.18 17.84 22.24
C TYR A 891 9.13 17.22 20.85
N TYR A 892 9.93 17.73 19.92
CA TYR A 892 10.01 17.20 18.56
C TYR A 892 11.04 16.08 18.45
N PRO A 893 10.85 15.15 17.50
CA PRO A 893 11.77 14.03 17.33
C PRO A 893 13.16 14.52 16.90
N ARG A 894 14.20 13.86 17.43
CA ARG A 894 15.59 14.24 17.14
C ARG A 894 15.92 14.15 15.66
N ASN A 895 16.40 15.25 15.08
CA ASN A 895 16.63 15.34 13.64
C ASN A 895 17.79 14.47 13.10
N THR A 896 18.73 14.09 13.98
CA THR A 896 19.92 13.30 13.64
C THR A 896 19.64 11.80 13.51
N LEU A 897 18.52 11.33 14.05
CA LEU A 897 18.11 9.94 13.99
C LEU A 897 17.25 9.73 12.75
N TYR A 898 17.59 8.72 11.96
CA TYR A 898 16.83 8.25 10.81
C TYR A 898 15.96 7.08 11.23
N THR A 899 14.67 7.19 10.94
CA THR A 899 13.72 6.08 11.01
C THR A 899 13.70 5.30 9.70
N PRO A 900 13.10 4.08 9.69
CA PRO A 900 12.78 3.35 8.48
C PRO A 900 12.09 4.19 7.41
N ILE A 901 11.21 5.08 7.84
CA ILE A 901 10.51 6.01 6.96
C ILE A 901 11.44 7.12 6.49
N SER A 902 12.29 7.69 7.36
CA SER A 902 13.23 8.73 6.95
C SER A 902 14.08 8.30 5.76
N PHE A 903 14.73 7.14 5.81
CA PHE A 903 15.60 6.73 4.70
C PHE A 903 14.82 6.28 3.45
N LEU A 904 13.57 5.83 3.61
CA LEU A 904 12.66 5.60 2.50
C LEU A 904 12.24 6.92 1.81
N ILE A 905 12.21 8.03 2.55
CA ILE A 905 11.89 9.36 2.04
C ILE A 905 13.12 10.02 1.43
N GLU A 906 14.27 9.93 2.09
CA GLU A 906 15.46 10.73 1.78
C GLU A 906 16.76 10.07 2.26
N ASN A 907 17.81 10.18 1.45
CA ASN A 907 19.16 9.80 1.80
C ASN A 907 19.78 10.80 2.78
N GLN A 908 19.53 12.09 2.58
CA GLN A 908 19.94 13.17 3.47
C GLN A 908 18.72 13.98 3.91
N ARG A 909 18.71 14.47 5.16
CA ARG A 909 17.58 15.22 5.71
C ARG A 909 17.18 16.36 4.78
N ARG A 910 15.88 16.48 4.54
CA ARG A 910 15.23 17.44 3.62
C ARG A 910 15.28 17.08 2.13
N TYR A 911 16.12 16.18 1.61
CA TYR A 911 16.38 16.07 0.15
C TYR A 911 15.31 15.32 -0.69
N GLN A 912 14.39 14.56 -0.07
CA GLN A 912 13.34 13.80 -0.77
C GLN A 912 13.84 12.96 -1.96
N ASP A 913 14.96 12.28 -1.79
CA ASP A 913 15.63 11.51 -2.83
C ASP A 913 15.51 9.98 -2.66
N GLY A 914 14.70 9.53 -1.71
CA GLY A 914 14.45 8.12 -1.42
C GLY A 914 13.40 7.43 -2.31
N ILE A 915 13.15 6.15 -2.04
CA ILE A 915 12.23 5.31 -2.82
C ILE A 915 10.78 5.80 -2.74
N LEU A 916 10.32 6.34 -1.61
CA LEU A 916 8.97 6.88 -1.50
C LEU A 916 8.77 8.11 -2.39
N ASN A 917 9.83 8.86 -2.69
CA ASN A 917 9.76 9.95 -3.66
C ASN A 917 9.49 9.41 -5.08
N LEU A 918 10.14 8.30 -5.48
CA LEU A 918 9.81 7.61 -6.75
C LEU A 918 8.34 7.21 -6.79
N LEU A 919 7.84 6.61 -5.71
CA LEU A 919 6.46 6.13 -5.60
C LEU A 919 5.45 7.27 -5.72
N SER A 920 5.76 8.41 -5.10
CA SER A 920 4.98 9.64 -5.20
C SER A 920 4.95 10.29 -6.61
N LYS A 921 5.70 9.77 -7.58
CA LYS A 921 5.74 10.23 -8.98
C LYS A 921 5.11 9.23 -9.97
N THR A 922 4.50 8.17 -9.46
CA THR A 922 3.74 7.18 -10.21
C THR A 922 2.24 7.37 -9.98
N ASP A 923 1.40 6.45 -10.48
CA ASP A 923 -0.03 6.39 -10.17
C ASP A 923 -0.40 5.20 -9.26
N LEU A 924 0.59 4.58 -8.59
CA LEU A 924 0.39 3.34 -7.84
C LEU A 924 -0.62 3.46 -6.68
N MET A 925 -0.58 4.55 -5.90
CA MET A 925 -1.46 4.74 -4.74
C MET A 925 -2.88 5.11 -5.15
N SER A 926 -3.04 5.89 -6.21
CA SER A 926 -4.32 6.20 -6.84
C SER A 926 -4.95 4.91 -7.37
N GLN A 927 -4.19 4.09 -8.13
CA GLN A 927 -4.71 2.81 -8.63
C GLN A 927 -5.04 1.84 -7.49
N LEU A 928 -4.25 1.81 -6.40
CA LEU A 928 -4.55 1.01 -5.22
C LEU A 928 -5.83 1.46 -4.53
N SER A 929 -5.99 2.78 -4.29
CA SER A 929 -7.20 3.34 -3.67
C SER A 929 -8.44 3.02 -4.50
N MET A 930 -8.35 3.21 -5.81
CA MET A 930 -9.44 2.86 -6.74
C MET A 930 -9.69 1.35 -6.75
N PHE A 931 -8.65 0.52 -6.76
CA PHE A 931 -8.79 -0.95 -6.72
C PHE A 931 -9.49 -1.43 -5.45
N LEU A 932 -9.08 -0.93 -4.27
CA LEU A 932 -9.72 -1.26 -2.99
C LEU A 932 -11.19 -0.79 -2.95
N GLY A 933 -11.45 0.44 -3.43
CA GLY A 933 -12.82 0.96 -3.56
C GLY A 933 -13.68 0.14 -4.51
N GLU A 934 -13.14 -0.38 -5.61
CA GLU A 934 -13.87 -1.25 -6.54
C GLU A 934 -14.12 -2.64 -5.97
N LEU A 935 -13.15 -3.21 -5.24
CA LEU A 935 -13.30 -4.49 -4.54
C LEU A 935 -14.35 -4.43 -3.44
N GLY A 936 -14.47 -3.31 -2.71
CA GLY A 936 -15.42 -3.14 -1.61
C GLY A 936 -16.89 -3.02 -2.02
N VAL A 937 -17.19 -2.93 -3.32
CA VAL A 937 -18.57 -2.78 -3.82
C VAL A 937 -19.36 -4.07 -3.60
N SER A 938 -20.57 -3.95 -3.05
CA SER A 938 -21.44 -5.10 -2.73
C SER A 938 -21.77 -5.99 -3.92
N SER A 939 -21.90 -5.43 -5.14
CA SER A 939 -22.16 -6.22 -6.36
C SER A 939 -21.01 -7.15 -6.76
N ARG A 940 -19.83 -7.00 -6.15
CA ARG A 940 -18.62 -7.79 -6.43
C ARG A 940 -18.24 -8.77 -5.32
N SER A 941 -19.10 -8.92 -4.30
CA SER A 941 -18.80 -9.71 -3.11
C SER A 941 -18.38 -11.15 -3.44
N THR A 942 -19.08 -11.82 -4.37
CA THR A 942 -18.80 -13.23 -4.73
C THR A 942 -17.37 -13.44 -5.24
N GLY A 943 -16.90 -12.60 -6.18
CA GLY A 943 -15.53 -12.69 -6.69
C GLY A 943 -14.49 -12.19 -5.69
N LYS A 944 -14.80 -11.11 -4.97
CA LYS A 944 -13.96 -10.54 -3.91
C LYS A 944 -13.72 -11.54 -2.76
N ASP A 945 -14.75 -12.22 -2.27
CA ASP A 945 -14.67 -13.20 -1.18
C ASP A 945 -13.76 -14.38 -1.56
N LYS A 946 -13.79 -14.82 -2.83
CA LYS A 946 -12.85 -15.82 -3.38
C LYS A 946 -11.41 -15.29 -3.41
N ILE A 947 -11.20 -14.05 -3.86
CA ILE A 947 -9.86 -13.44 -3.88
C ILE A 947 -9.30 -13.34 -2.46
N ILE A 948 -10.07 -12.81 -1.51
CA ILE A 948 -9.62 -12.61 -0.12
C ILE A 948 -9.38 -13.95 0.58
N SER A 949 -10.28 -14.93 0.47
CA SER A 949 -10.08 -16.27 1.06
C SER A 949 -8.91 -17.03 0.43
N GLY A 950 -8.70 -16.89 -0.89
CA GLY A 950 -7.55 -17.46 -1.56
C GLY A 950 -6.22 -16.84 -1.10
N LEU A 951 -6.17 -15.51 -0.99
CA LEU A 951 -5.01 -14.78 -0.45
C LEU A 951 -4.73 -15.15 1.02
N GLN A 952 -5.78 -15.23 1.85
CA GLN A 952 -5.67 -15.68 3.23
C GLN A 952 -5.07 -17.08 3.31
N THR A 953 -5.51 -18.01 2.45
CA THR A 953 -4.98 -19.37 2.40
C THR A 953 -3.49 -19.37 2.05
N ILE A 954 -3.08 -18.60 1.04
CA ILE A 954 -1.66 -18.49 0.64
C ILE A 954 -0.81 -17.88 1.78
N VAL A 955 -1.26 -16.77 2.38
CA VAL A 955 -0.52 -16.07 3.45
C VAL A 955 -0.48 -16.91 4.74
N SER A 956 -1.45 -17.78 4.96
CA SER A 956 -1.47 -18.69 6.12
C SER A 956 -0.40 -19.79 6.03
N GLU A 957 0.04 -20.13 4.82
CA GLU A 957 1.11 -21.11 4.55
C GLU A 957 2.52 -20.50 4.62
N ILE A 958 2.61 -19.17 4.74
CA ILE A 958 3.85 -18.45 5.04
C ILE A 958 3.99 -18.40 6.57
N LYS A 959 5.03 -19.04 7.09
CA LYS A 959 5.24 -19.30 8.52
C LYS A 959 6.57 -18.73 9.02
N TRP A 960 6.63 -18.43 10.31
CA TRP A 960 7.85 -18.12 11.05
C TRP A 960 8.52 -19.35 11.67
N ASP A 961 9.79 -19.19 12.05
CA ASP A 961 10.53 -20.18 12.85
C ASP A 961 9.73 -20.65 14.08
N ASP A 962 9.11 -19.71 14.81
CA ASP A 962 8.33 -20.01 16.03
C ASP A 962 6.99 -20.72 15.74
N GLU A 963 6.49 -20.65 14.50
CA GLU A 963 5.30 -21.38 14.07
C GLU A 963 5.61 -22.84 13.68
N SER A 964 6.87 -23.28 13.81
CA SER A 964 7.35 -24.63 13.47
C SER A 964 6.93 -25.05 12.06
N PRO A 965 7.48 -24.40 11.01
CA PRO A 965 7.06 -24.63 9.63
C PRO A 965 7.37 -26.07 9.21
N SER A 966 6.40 -26.72 8.57
CA SER A 966 6.65 -28.01 7.92
C SER A 966 7.52 -27.85 6.67
N ASP A 967 8.11 -28.95 6.19
CA ASP A 967 9.00 -28.95 5.00
C ASP A 967 8.32 -28.41 3.72
N VAL A 968 6.99 -28.42 3.66
CA VAL A 968 6.18 -27.94 2.53
C VAL A 968 5.71 -26.48 2.69
N GLN A 969 5.98 -25.86 3.84
CA GLN A 969 5.60 -24.48 4.13
C GLN A 969 6.76 -23.51 3.88
N TYR A 970 6.43 -22.25 3.62
CA TYR A 970 7.46 -21.23 3.36
C TYR A 970 7.88 -20.56 4.67
N ASN A 971 9.16 -20.71 5.02
CA ASN A 971 9.74 -20.05 6.18
C ASN A 971 10.24 -18.65 5.81
N ILE A 972 9.41 -17.63 6.03
CA ILE A 972 9.77 -16.23 5.77
C ILE A 972 10.79 -15.71 6.78
N GLY A 973 10.79 -16.23 8.02
CA GLY A 973 11.78 -15.86 9.04
C GLY A 973 13.20 -16.19 8.59
N GLN A 974 13.41 -17.42 8.12
CA GLN A 974 14.69 -17.84 7.54
C GLN A 974 15.07 -17.01 6.31
N TRP A 975 14.12 -16.73 5.40
CA TRP A 975 14.42 -15.90 4.23
C TRP A 975 14.86 -14.48 4.60
N ILE A 976 14.19 -13.84 5.58
CA ILE A 976 14.60 -12.50 6.06
C ILE A 976 16.00 -12.57 6.68
N LYS A 977 16.32 -13.62 7.46
CA LYS A 977 17.69 -13.83 7.98
C LYS A 977 18.72 -13.90 6.87
N GLU A 978 18.45 -14.68 5.82
CA GLU A 978 19.34 -14.80 4.67
C GLU A 978 19.53 -13.46 3.94
N GLN A 979 18.47 -12.65 3.79
CA GLN A 979 18.60 -11.31 3.19
C GLN A 979 19.41 -10.37 4.09
N ARG A 980 19.19 -10.43 5.41
CA ARG A 980 19.95 -9.68 6.40
C ARG A 980 21.44 -10.02 6.33
N ASP A 981 21.78 -11.31 6.27
CA ASP A 981 23.17 -11.77 6.19
C ASP A 981 23.83 -11.36 4.87
N LYS A 982 23.08 -11.36 3.76
CA LYS A 982 23.55 -10.80 2.47
C LYS A 982 23.80 -9.29 2.57
N LEU A 983 22.91 -8.55 3.23
CA LEU A 983 23.05 -7.10 3.43
C LEU A 983 24.26 -6.76 4.30
N VAL A 984 24.48 -7.50 5.38
CA VAL A 984 25.66 -7.37 6.27
C VAL A 984 26.96 -7.53 5.48
N ASN A 985 27.01 -8.56 4.62
CA ASN A 985 28.18 -8.91 3.81
C ASN A 985 28.30 -8.12 2.49
N PHE A 986 27.43 -7.13 2.25
CA PHE A 986 27.42 -6.38 0.99
C PHE A 986 28.54 -5.33 0.96
N THR A 987 29.71 -5.73 0.45
CA THR A 987 30.94 -4.92 0.45
C THR A 987 30.86 -3.62 -0.35
N CYS A 988 29.99 -3.55 -1.36
CA CYS A 988 29.81 -2.34 -2.18
C CYS A 988 29.23 -1.15 -1.41
N ALA A 989 28.57 -1.39 -0.27
CA ALA A 989 27.94 -0.34 0.55
C ALA A 989 28.94 0.65 1.16
N ASP A 990 30.20 0.24 1.34
CA ASP A 990 31.27 1.11 1.86
C ASP A 990 31.84 2.06 0.79
N LEU A 991 31.52 1.83 -0.49
CA LEU A 991 31.99 2.61 -1.63
C LEU A 991 30.99 3.70 -2.04
N ASP A 992 31.41 4.56 -2.98
CA ASP A 992 30.52 5.50 -3.64
C ASP A 992 29.50 4.75 -4.52
N VAL A 993 28.26 5.24 -4.60
CA VAL A 993 27.19 4.66 -5.43
C VAL A 993 27.48 4.74 -6.93
N SER A 994 28.45 5.57 -7.34
CA SER A 994 28.98 5.61 -8.71
C SER A 994 30.00 4.51 -9.02
N ASP A 995 30.49 3.78 -8.02
CA ASP A 995 31.50 2.74 -8.23
C ASP A 995 30.95 1.58 -9.08
N SER A 996 31.83 0.99 -9.90
CA SER A 996 31.54 -0.16 -10.76
C SER A 996 30.98 -1.38 -10.02
N CYS A 997 31.27 -1.51 -8.72
CA CYS A 997 30.75 -2.58 -7.86
C CYS A 997 29.21 -2.56 -7.74
N TRP A 998 28.56 -1.43 -8.04
CA TRP A 998 27.11 -1.27 -8.04
C TRP A 998 26.43 -1.58 -9.38
N ASN A 999 27.19 -2.02 -10.39
CA ASN A 999 26.67 -2.31 -11.72
C ASN A 999 25.55 -3.37 -11.68
N ASP A 1000 25.64 -4.36 -10.80
CA ASP A 1000 24.59 -5.38 -10.66
C ASP A 1000 23.23 -4.76 -10.27
N VAL A 1001 23.23 -3.76 -9.39
CA VAL A 1001 22.00 -3.04 -9.00
C VAL A 1001 21.46 -2.21 -10.16
N ASN A 1002 22.32 -1.55 -10.94
CA ASN A 1002 21.91 -0.83 -12.15
C ASN A 1002 21.21 -1.77 -13.14
N GLU A 1003 21.78 -2.96 -13.32
CA GLU A 1003 21.24 -3.96 -14.23
C GLU A 1003 19.89 -4.51 -13.76
N TYR A 1004 19.73 -4.74 -12.45
CA TYR A 1004 18.46 -5.17 -11.89
C TYR A 1004 17.35 -4.13 -12.08
N VAL A 1005 17.64 -2.85 -11.83
CA VAL A 1005 16.68 -1.76 -12.05
C VAL A 1005 16.33 -1.61 -13.52
N ALA A 1006 17.32 -1.72 -14.41
CA ALA A 1006 17.10 -1.72 -15.86
C ALA A 1006 16.26 -2.93 -16.32
N LEU A 1007 16.43 -4.10 -15.68
CA LEU A 1007 15.63 -5.29 -15.95
C LEU A 1007 14.15 -5.04 -15.61
N VAL A 1008 13.87 -4.57 -14.39
CA VAL A 1008 12.50 -4.23 -13.96
C VAL A 1008 11.87 -3.21 -14.91
N ARG A 1009 12.63 -2.17 -15.29
CA ARG A 1009 12.23 -1.17 -16.28
C ARG A 1009 11.86 -1.81 -17.61
N ASP A 1010 12.74 -2.63 -18.18
CA ASP A 1010 12.57 -3.19 -19.51
C ASP A 1010 11.39 -4.17 -19.60
N TYR A 1011 11.09 -4.92 -18.53
CA TYR A 1011 10.04 -5.96 -18.57
C TYR A 1011 8.70 -5.53 -18.04
N LEU A 1012 8.62 -4.56 -17.13
CA LEU A 1012 7.35 -4.17 -16.53
C LEU A 1012 6.89 -2.77 -16.97
N SER A 1013 7.75 -1.94 -17.57
CA SER A 1013 7.34 -0.61 -18.04
C SER A 1013 6.44 -0.71 -19.27
N SER A 1014 5.30 -0.01 -19.29
CA SER A 1014 4.41 0.05 -20.45
C SER A 1014 5.05 0.67 -21.70
N SER A 1015 6.03 1.56 -21.52
CA SER A 1015 6.77 2.20 -22.64
C SER A 1015 7.87 1.32 -23.25
N SER A 1016 8.25 0.24 -22.57
CA SER A 1016 9.25 -0.68 -23.11
C SER A 1016 8.65 -1.54 -24.21
N GLY A 1017 9.33 -1.62 -25.35
CA GLY A 1017 8.97 -2.54 -26.42
C GLY A 1017 9.13 -4.03 -26.09
N LEU A 1018 9.60 -4.34 -24.87
CA LEU A 1018 9.80 -5.67 -24.28
C LEU A 1018 8.87 -5.95 -23.12
N SER A 1019 7.97 -5.02 -22.84
CA SER A 1019 7.09 -5.08 -21.70
C SER A 1019 6.26 -6.35 -21.72
N LEU A 1020 6.16 -6.99 -20.56
CA LEU A 1020 5.18 -8.03 -20.29
C LEU A 1020 3.80 -7.43 -20.03
N VAL A 1021 3.67 -6.13 -19.76
CA VAL A 1021 2.38 -5.50 -19.45
C VAL A 1021 1.36 -5.67 -20.59
N PRO A 1022 1.69 -5.42 -21.88
CA PRO A 1022 0.78 -5.72 -22.98
C PRO A 1022 0.40 -7.20 -23.07
N THR A 1023 1.34 -8.11 -22.83
CA THR A 1023 1.10 -9.55 -22.83
C THR A 1023 0.20 -9.98 -21.67
N ILE A 1024 0.44 -9.50 -20.45
CA ILE A 1024 -0.41 -9.74 -19.27
C ILE A 1024 -1.80 -9.17 -19.53
N ASN A 1025 -1.89 -7.95 -20.07
CA ASN A 1025 -3.15 -7.32 -20.41
C ASN A 1025 -3.95 -8.13 -21.43
N PHE A 1026 -3.29 -8.63 -22.48
CA PHE A 1026 -3.88 -9.51 -23.50
C PHE A 1026 -4.29 -10.86 -22.93
N LEU A 1027 -3.45 -11.51 -22.13
CA LEU A 1027 -3.76 -12.80 -21.50
C LEU A 1027 -4.97 -12.67 -20.58
N LEU A 1028 -5.04 -11.61 -19.78
CA LEU A 1028 -6.22 -11.33 -18.95
C LEU A 1028 -7.46 -11.03 -19.81
N ASP A 1029 -7.33 -10.35 -20.95
CA ASP A 1029 -8.45 -10.19 -21.89
C ASP A 1029 -8.94 -11.53 -22.43
N LEU A 1030 -8.00 -12.35 -22.92
CA LEU A 1030 -8.27 -13.68 -23.43
C LEU A 1030 -8.96 -14.56 -22.39
N PHE A 1031 -8.44 -14.61 -21.16
CA PHE A 1031 -9.04 -15.41 -20.09
C PHE A 1031 -10.43 -14.91 -19.69
N ILE A 1032 -10.65 -13.58 -19.64
CA ILE A 1032 -11.97 -13.02 -19.35
C ILE A 1032 -12.97 -13.32 -20.47
N ASP A 1033 -12.54 -13.25 -21.74
CA ASP A 1033 -13.42 -13.44 -22.89
C ASP A 1033 -13.74 -14.93 -23.13
N VAL A 1034 -12.76 -15.82 -22.89
CA VAL A 1034 -12.92 -17.27 -23.05
C VAL A 1034 -13.65 -17.91 -21.85
N THR A 1035 -13.67 -17.25 -20.69
CA THR A 1035 -14.37 -17.68 -19.47
C THR A 1035 -14.08 -19.13 -19.05
N PRO A 1036 -12.83 -19.46 -18.66
CA PRO A 1036 -12.50 -20.82 -18.22
C PRO A 1036 -13.30 -21.20 -16.96
N THR A 1037 -13.77 -22.44 -16.94
CA THR A 1037 -14.43 -23.06 -15.79
C THR A 1037 -13.42 -23.33 -14.66
N SER A 1038 -13.91 -23.44 -13.42
CA SER A 1038 -13.05 -23.80 -12.28
C SER A 1038 -12.31 -25.12 -12.47
N GLU A 1039 -12.91 -26.06 -13.20
CA GLU A 1039 -12.28 -27.34 -13.53
C GLU A 1039 -11.16 -27.17 -14.57
N GLU A 1040 -11.37 -26.34 -15.60
CA GLU A 1040 -10.32 -25.97 -16.57
C GLU A 1040 -9.15 -25.22 -15.90
N VAL A 1041 -9.41 -24.33 -14.93
CA VAL A 1041 -8.37 -23.62 -14.14
C VAL A 1041 -7.55 -24.59 -13.30
N THR A 1042 -8.22 -25.52 -12.62
CA THR A 1042 -7.54 -26.55 -11.81
C THR A 1042 -6.70 -27.47 -12.69
N ALA A 1043 -7.25 -27.90 -13.82
CA ALA A 1043 -6.57 -28.70 -14.82
C ALA A 1043 -5.34 -27.98 -15.40
N PHE A 1044 -5.43 -26.67 -15.64
CA PHE A 1044 -4.29 -25.86 -16.08
C PHE A 1044 -3.15 -25.87 -15.07
N LEU A 1045 -3.47 -25.65 -13.79
CA LEU A 1045 -2.46 -25.66 -12.73
C LEU A 1045 -1.85 -27.06 -12.55
N ASN A 1046 -2.65 -28.12 -12.65
CA ASN A 1046 -2.16 -29.50 -12.60
C ASN A 1046 -1.19 -29.79 -13.74
N VAL A 1047 -1.58 -29.51 -14.98
CA VAL A 1047 -0.73 -29.71 -16.16
C VAL A 1047 0.54 -28.84 -16.10
N THR A 1048 0.42 -27.59 -15.65
CA THR A 1048 1.57 -26.68 -15.48
C THR A 1048 2.53 -27.21 -14.40
N SER A 1049 2.01 -27.79 -13.32
CA SER A 1049 2.83 -28.38 -12.27
C SER A 1049 3.67 -29.55 -12.77
N GLN A 1050 3.17 -30.33 -13.74
CA GLN A 1050 3.92 -31.45 -14.34
C GLN A 1050 5.21 -31.01 -15.04
N ILE A 1051 5.31 -29.76 -15.48
CA ILE A 1051 6.53 -29.22 -16.11
C ILE A 1051 7.72 -29.30 -15.14
N PHE A 1052 7.46 -29.12 -13.84
CA PHE A 1052 8.46 -29.00 -12.77
C PHE A 1052 8.78 -30.32 -12.07
N ILE A 1053 8.28 -31.45 -12.57
CA ILE A 1053 8.60 -32.80 -12.09
C ILE A 1053 9.09 -33.72 -13.19
N ASN A 1054 9.97 -34.64 -12.83
CA ASN A 1054 10.40 -35.75 -13.65
C ASN A 1054 9.37 -36.89 -13.54
N SER A 1055 9.48 -37.89 -14.43
CA SER A 1055 8.57 -39.06 -14.46
C SER A 1055 8.63 -39.95 -13.22
N ASP A 1056 9.69 -39.83 -12.41
CA ASP A 1056 9.89 -40.50 -11.13
C ASP A 1056 9.34 -39.69 -9.93
N GLY A 1057 8.72 -38.53 -10.19
CA GLY A 1057 8.23 -37.60 -9.17
C GLY A 1057 9.29 -36.70 -8.56
N SER A 1058 10.57 -36.84 -8.96
CA SER A 1058 11.64 -35.97 -8.50
C SER A 1058 11.55 -34.59 -9.16
N ARG A 1059 12.12 -33.60 -8.49
CA ARG A 1059 12.11 -32.21 -8.93
C ARG A 1059 13.02 -31.98 -10.15
N THR A 1060 12.65 -31.01 -10.98
CA THR A 1060 13.42 -30.61 -12.17
C THR A 1060 13.71 -29.10 -12.18
N TYR A 1061 14.72 -28.69 -12.95
CA TYR A 1061 15.14 -27.29 -13.11
C TYR A 1061 15.17 -26.93 -14.59
N VAL A 1062 14.02 -27.06 -15.24
CA VAL A 1062 13.91 -26.92 -16.70
C VAL A 1062 14.15 -25.49 -17.15
N ILE A 1063 13.67 -24.50 -16.40
CA ILE A 1063 13.87 -23.08 -16.74
C ILE A 1063 15.35 -22.75 -16.63
N LYS A 1064 16.01 -23.12 -15.53
CA LYS A 1064 17.46 -22.98 -15.36
C LYS A 1064 18.23 -23.70 -16.48
N ASP A 1065 17.87 -24.94 -16.81
CA ASP A 1065 18.57 -25.69 -17.85
C ASP A 1065 18.41 -25.07 -19.25
N MET A 1066 17.20 -24.63 -19.60
CA MET A 1066 16.94 -23.99 -20.88
C MET A 1066 17.64 -22.63 -20.98
N LEU A 1067 17.52 -21.79 -19.96
CA LEU A 1067 18.00 -20.41 -19.99
C LEU A 1067 19.46 -20.27 -19.56
N GLY A 1068 19.86 -20.89 -18.45
CA GLY A 1068 21.20 -20.78 -17.88
C GLY A 1068 22.23 -21.72 -18.51
N THR A 1069 21.82 -22.90 -19.01
CA THR A 1069 22.77 -23.89 -19.56
C THR A 1069 22.81 -23.91 -21.09
N ASN A 1070 21.64 -23.97 -21.76
CA ASN A 1070 21.57 -24.22 -23.21
C ASN A 1070 21.49 -22.95 -24.08
N THR A 1071 20.93 -21.87 -23.56
CA THR A 1071 20.82 -20.60 -24.29
C THR A 1071 22.18 -19.88 -24.48
N PRO A 1072 23.09 -19.79 -23.49
CA PRO A 1072 24.31 -18.97 -23.61
C PRO A 1072 25.25 -19.39 -24.75
N PRO A 1073 25.54 -20.69 -24.99
CA PRO A 1073 26.36 -21.10 -26.12
C PRO A 1073 25.76 -20.69 -27.47
N LEU A 1074 24.43 -20.78 -27.60
CA LEU A 1074 23.72 -20.36 -28.81
C LEU A 1074 23.79 -18.84 -29.03
N LEU A 1075 23.67 -18.05 -27.96
CA LEU A 1075 23.82 -16.60 -28.03
C LEU A 1075 25.19 -16.18 -28.57
N ARG A 1076 26.26 -16.82 -28.09
CA ARG A 1076 27.64 -16.54 -28.52
C ARG A 1076 27.87 -16.88 -29.99
N VAL A 1077 27.28 -17.97 -30.48
CA VAL A 1077 27.33 -18.34 -31.90
C VAL A 1077 26.59 -17.33 -32.78
N LEU A 1078 25.49 -16.76 -32.29
CA LEU A 1078 24.67 -15.79 -33.03
C LEU A 1078 25.14 -14.34 -32.89
N ALA A 1079 25.98 -14.03 -31.89
CA ALA A 1079 26.42 -12.67 -31.56
C ALA A 1079 26.98 -11.88 -32.77
N PRO A 1080 27.85 -12.45 -33.63
CA PRO A 1080 28.38 -11.72 -34.79
C PRO A 1080 27.33 -11.30 -35.82
N TYR A 1081 26.15 -11.94 -35.81
CA TYR A 1081 25.07 -11.72 -36.77
C TYR A 1081 23.83 -11.08 -36.16
N GLY A 1082 23.90 -10.63 -34.90
CA GLY A 1082 22.76 -10.10 -34.16
C GLY A 1082 22.01 -8.99 -34.89
N ARG A 1083 22.74 -8.04 -35.50
CA ARG A 1083 22.14 -6.96 -36.32
C ARG A 1083 21.43 -7.50 -37.56
N ASN A 1084 22.05 -8.43 -38.27
CA ASN A 1084 21.51 -9.02 -39.50
C ASN A 1084 20.21 -9.78 -39.23
N LEU A 1085 20.14 -10.50 -38.10
CA LEU A 1085 18.93 -11.18 -37.65
C LEU A 1085 17.77 -10.19 -37.42
N TYR A 1086 18.01 -9.08 -36.74
CA TYR A 1086 16.99 -8.03 -36.56
C TYR A 1086 16.60 -7.37 -37.89
N GLY A 1087 17.56 -7.18 -38.80
CA GLY A 1087 17.35 -6.65 -40.15
C GLY A 1087 16.46 -7.51 -41.03
N LEU A 1088 16.53 -8.84 -40.87
CA LEU A 1088 15.65 -9.79 -41.55
C LEU A 1088 14.30 -9.95 -40.85
N LEU A 1089 14.27 -9.89 -39.52
CA LEU A 1089 13.06 -10.13 -38.75
C LEU A 1089 12.07 -8.97 -38.82
N TYR A 1090 12.55 -7.70 -38.80
CA TYR A 1090 11.64 -6.55 -38.77
C TYR A 1090 10.66 -6.53 -39.98
N PRO A 1091 11.08 -6.82 -41.23
CA PRO A 1091 10.17 -6.83 -42.38
C PRO A 1091 9.22 -8.02 -42.40
N ILE A 1092 9.70 -9.17 -41.91
CA ILE A 1092 8.97 -10.44 -41.85
C ILE A 1092 7.82 -10.36 -40.83
N VAL A 1093 8.05 -9.73 -39.68
CA VAL A 1093 7.06 -9.58 -38.60
C VAL A 1093 6.18 -8.33 -38.75
N THR A 1094 6.36 -7.55 -39.81
CA THR A 1094 5.52 -6.38 -40.07
C THR A 1094 4.07 -6.81 -40.28
N PRO A 1095 3.07 -6.17 -39.61
CA PRO A 1095 1.67 -6.49 -39.80
C PRO A 1095 1.26 -6.48 -41.29
N GLY A 1096 0.58 -7.55 -41.74
CA GLY A 1096 0.12 -7.70 -43.13
C GLY A 1096 1.14 -8.33 -44.09
N ASN A 1097 2.36 -8.59 -43.63
CA ASN A 1097 3.41 -9.31 -44.36
C ASN A 1097 3.42 -10.81 -43.97
N PHE A 1098 4.58 -11.46 -44.09
CA PHE A 1098 4.72 -12.91 -44.08
C PHE A 1098 4.23 -13.60 -42.80
N VAL A 1099 4.60 -13.14 -41.60
CA VAL A 1099 4.17 -13.79 -40.35
C VAL A 1099 2.67 -13.68 -40.13
N THR A 1100 2.05 -12.54 -40.48
CA THR A 1100 0.60 -12.37 -40.39
C THR A 1100 -0.14 -13.30 -41.34
N TYR A 1101 0.40 -13.52 -42.55
CA TYR A 1101 -0.15 -14.49 -43.49
C TYR A 1101 -0.07 -15.92 -42.94
N LEU A 1102 1.08 -16.31 -42.37
CA LEU A 1102 1.26 -17.63 -41.76
C LEU A 1102 0.31 -17.84 -40.57
N GLU A 1103 0.17 -16.87 -39.68
CA GLU A 1103 -0.77 -16.94 -38.54
C GLU A 1103 -2.20 -17.23 -39.01
N VAL A 1104 -2.66 -16.54 -40.06
CA VAL A 1104 -4.00 -16.74 -40.63
C VAL A 1104 -4.11 -18.10 -41.32
N ALA A 1105 -3.11 -18.50 -42.11
CA ALA A 1105 -3.15 -19.76 -42.84
C ALA A 1105 -3.06 -21.00 -41.92
N MET A 1106 -2.31 -20.91 -40.81
CA MET A 1106 -2.13 -22.00 -39.84
C MET A 1106 -3.35 -22.23 -38.93
N THR A 1107 -4.38 -21.37 -38.96
CA THR A 1107 -5.65 -21.59 -38.24
C THR A 1107 -6.62 -22.56 -38.95
N ALA A 1108 -6.26 -23.11 -40.12
CA ALA A 1108 -7.12 -23.99 -40.92
C ALA A 1108 -7.16 -25.46 -40.42
N LYS A 1109 -8.38 -25.98 -40.16
CA LYS A 1109 -8.67 -27.21 -39.39
C LYS A 1109 -8.74 -28.51 -40.23
N PRO A 1110 -7.94 -29.53 -39.84
CA PRO A 1110 -8.52 -30.87 -39.58
C PRO A 1110 -8.04 -31.55 -38.28
N TYR A 1111 -7.04 -31.00 -37.56
CA TYR A 1111 -6.43 -31.63 -36.37
C TYR A 1111 -6.61 -30.78 -35.11
N THR A 1112 -6.63 -31.42 -33.94
CA THR A 1112 -6.70 -30.75 -32.64
C THR A 1112 -5.32 -30.21 -32.21
N ILE A 1113 -5.28 -29.28 -31.25
CA ILE A 1113 -4.02 -28.85 -30.61
C ILE A 1113 -3.32 -30.03 -29.97
N ALA A 1114 -4.06 -31.00 -29.42
CA ALA A 1114 -3.46 -32.20 -28.85
C ALA A 1114 -2.73 -33.05 -29.88
N ASP A 1115 -3.31 -33.24 -31.07
CA ASP A 1115 -2.64 -33.95 -32.17
C ASP A 1115 -1.38 -33.21 -32.61
N LEU A 1116 -1.45 -31.87 -32.69
CA LEU A 1116 -0.31 -31.02 -33.04
C LEU A 1116 0.82 -31.14 -32.03
N LEU A 1117 0.54 -31.01 -30.73
CA LEU A 1117 1.55 -31.12 -29.68
C LEU A 1117 2.16 -32.53 -29.61
N SER A 1118 1.36 -33.56 -29.85
CA SER A 1118 1.82 -34.96 -29.93
C SER A 1118 2.78 -35.16 -31.11
N ASP A 1119 2.40 -34.76 -32.32
CA ASP A 1119 3.25 -34.92 -33.50
C ASP A 1119 4.52 -34.06 -33.41
N VAL A 1120 4.44 -32.85 -32.86
CA VAL A 1120 5.61 -31.98 -32.62
C VAL A 1120 6.58 -32.64 -31.64
N THR A 1121 6.06 -33.24 -30.57
CA THR A 1121 6.88 -33.97 -29.60
C THR A 1121 7.57 -35.17 -30.23
N ARG A 1122 6.84 -35.97 -31.03
CA ARG A 1122 7.40 -37.12 -31.76
C ARG A 1122 8.45 -36.69 -32.78
N PHE A 1123 8.20 -35.60 -33.52
CA PHE A 1123 9.13 -35.07 -34.51
C PHE A 1123 10.43 -34.61 -33.86
N ILE A 1124 10.35 -33.86 -32.75
CA ILE A 1124 11.54 -33.40 -32.04
C ILE A 1124 12.34 -34.56 -31.43
N LYS A 1125 11.67 -35.62 -30.94
CA LYS A 1125 12.31 -36.83 -30.40
C LYS A 1125 12.87 -37.77 -31.48
N SER A 1126 12.52 -37.57 -32.75
CA SER A 1126 12.93 -38.46 -33.83
C SER A 1126 14.45 -38.48 -34.04
N ASP A 1127 14.95 -39.62 -34.50
CA ASP A 1127 16.37 -39.79 -34.86
C ASP A 1127 16.81 -38.77 -35.93
N ILE A 1128 15.87 -38.30 -36.74
CA ILE A 1128 16.10 -37.28 -37.78
C ILE A 1128 16.58 -35.94 -37.17
N ILE A 1129 16.02 -35.56 -36.02
CA ILE A 1129 16.35 -34.30 -35.31
C ILE A 1129 17.48 -34.51 -34.29
N GLN A 1130 17.45 -35.63 -33.57
CA GLN A 1130 18.39 -35.92 -32.48
C GLN A 1130 19.70 -36.58 -32.94
N SER A 1131 19.83 -36.98 -34.21
CA SER A 1131 21.06 -37.57 -34.74
C SER A 1131 22.25 -36.62 -34.58
N ARG A 1132 23.31 -37.15 -33.95
CA ARG A 1132 24.61 -36.48 -33.77
C ARG A 1132 25.56 -36.74 -34.94
N GLU A 1133 25.16 -37.57 -35.90
CA GLU A 1133 25.98 -37.91 -37.06
C GLU A 1133 26.02 -36.74 -38.05
N ASN A 1134 27.19 -36.47 -38.63
CA ASN A 1134 27.39 -35.41 -39.63
C ASN A 1134 27.07 -35.94 -41.04
N ASN A 1135 25.87 -36.49 -41.23
CA ASN A 1135 25.46 -37.09 -42.49
C ASN A 1135 24.03 -36.69 -42.88
N MET A 1136 23.58 -37.18 -44.04
CA MET A 1136 22.27 -36.88 -44.61
C MET A 1136 21.07 -37.35 -43.75
N ASN A 1137 21.31 -38.14 -42.70
CA ASN A 1137 20.27 -38.60 -41.79
C ASN A 1137 19.99 -37.58 -40.66
N SER A 1138 20.89 -36.61 -40.43
CA SER A 1138 20.68 -35.50 -39.49
C SER A 1138 20.08 -34.31 -40.23
N PHE A 1139 18.81 -34.00 -39.95
CA PHE A 1139 18.12 -32.88 -40.57
C PHE A 1139 18.74 -31.53 -40.19
N ILE A 1140 19.15 -31.36 -38.94
CA ILE A 1140 19.75 -30.10 -38.46
C ILE A 1140 21.09 -29.85 -39.19
N TYR A 1141 21.94 -30.87 -39.30
CA TYR A 1141 23.22 -30.77 -40.00
C TYR A 1141 23.04 -30.53 -41.51
N SER A 1142 22.18 -31.32 -42.15
CA SER A 1142 21.91 -31.23 -43.60
C SER A 1142 21.25 -29.91 -43.97
N SER A 1143 20.35 -29.41 -43.12
CA SER A 1143 19.78 -28.07 -43.26
C SER A 1143 20.88 -27.02 -43.13
N GLY A 1144 21.73 -27.09 -42.10
CA GLY A 1144 22.86 -26.18 -41.94
C GLY A 1144 23.77 -26.11 -43.18
N GLU A 1145 24.10 -27.26 -43.78
CA GLU A 1145 24.88 -27.34 -45.03
C GLU A 1145 24.16 -26.68 -46.22
N LEU A 1146 22.87 -26.97 -46.40
CA LEU A 1146 22.04 -26.37 -47.45
C LEU A 1146 22.00 -24.84 -47.34
N ILE A 1147 21.88 -24.32 -46.12
CA ILE A 1147 21.92 -22.89 -45.85
C ILE A 1147 23.27 -22.30 -46.17
N GLY A 1148 24.35 -23.02 -45.81
CA GLY A 1148 25.70 -22.65 -46.18
C GLY A 1148 25.85 -22.47 -47.68
N TYR A 1149 25.28 -23.36 -48.49
CA TYR A 1149 25.26 -23.23 -49.95
C TYR A 1149 24.43 -22.04 -50.42
N PHE A 1150 23.24 -21.79 -49.84
CA PHE A 1150 22.46 -20.59 -50.18
C PHE A 1150 23.20 -19.30 -49.85
N ALA A 1151 23.85 -19.23 -48.69
CA ALA A 1151 24.66 -18.09 -48.30
C ALA A 1151 25.82 -17.88 -49.27
N GLN A 1152 26.52 -18.94 -49.68
CA GLN A 1152 27.61 -18.87 -50.67
C GLN A 1152 27.13 -18.39 -52.05
N ILE A 1153 25.98 -18.89 -52.54
CA ILE A 1153 25.40 -18.48 -53.82
C ILE A 1153 24.98 -17.00 -53.78
N TYR A 1154 24.37 -16.57 -52.66
CA TYR A 1154 23.91 -15.20 -52.46
C TYR A 1154 25.09 -14.21 -52.30
N GLU A 1155 26.18 -14.66 -51.68
CA GLU A 1155 27.44 -13.91 -51.51
C GLU A 1155 28.18 -13.73 -52.84
N GLN A 1156 28.38 -14.82 -53.59
CA GLN A 1156 29.20 -14.82 -54.80
C GLN A 1156 28.52 -14.13 -56.00
N GLY A 1157 27.18 -14.18 -56.10
CA GLY A 1157 26.48 -13.81 -57.33
C GLY A 1157 26.84 -14.78 -58.48
N GLY A 1158 25.89 -15.06 -59.38
CA GLY A 1158 26.03 -16.17 -60.33
C GLY A 1158 27.34 -16.16 -61.13
N LYS A 1159 28.17 -17.20 -60.97
CA LYS A 1159 29.18 -17.59 -61.97
C LYS A 1159 28.58 -18.66 -62.86
N VAL A 1160 28.38 -18.30 -64.13
CA VAL A 1160 28.13 -19.24 -65.22
C VAL A 1160 29.47 -19.88 -65.56
N THR A 1161 29.57 -21.21 -65.47
CA THR A 1161 30.59 -21.96 -66.22
C THR A 1161 29.98 -23.21 -66.84
N PRO A 1162 30.49 -23.62 -68.02
CA PRO A 1162 29.71 -24.31 -69.05
C PRO A 1162 29.77 -25.84 -68.91
N GLY A 1163 28.65 -26.50 -69.23
CA GLY A 1163 28.63 -27.93 -69.52
C GLY A 1163 27.39 -28.66 -68.99
N ASN A 1164 26.45 -28.94 -69.90
CA ASN A 1164 25.45 -30.02 -69.86
C ASN A 1164 24.38 -30.02 -68.74
N TYR A 1165 23.64 -28.93 -68.58
CA TYR A 1165 22.38 -28.95 -67.81
C TYR A 1165 21.26 -28.26 -68.61
N TYR A 1166 20.16 -28.99 -68.87
CA TYR A 1166 19.02 -28.54 -69.68
C TYR A 1166 17.84 -28.14 -68.79
N PHE A 1167 17.41 -26.88 -68.88
CA PHE A 1167 16.01 -26.49 -69.12
C PHE A 1167 16.00 -25.02 -69.59
N GLN A 1168 15.51 -24.82 -70.82
CA GLN A 1168 15.26 -23.49 -71.38
C GLN A 1168 13.74 -23.25 -71.30
N ASP A 1169 13.29 -22.27 -70.51
CA ASP A 1169 11.95 -21.73 -70.70
C ASP A 1169 11.99 -20.81 -71.93
N SER A 1170 11.21 -21.17 -72.94
CA SER A 1170 11.17 -20.55 -74.26
C SER A 1170 10.05 -19.51 -74.40
N GLN A 1171 9.47 -19.00 -73.30
CA GLN A 1171 8.29 -18.12 -73.39
C GLN A 1171 8.49 -16.65 -73.04
N ASN A 1172 9.68 -16.15 -72.65
CA ASN A 1172 9.88 -14.69 -72.51
C ASN A 1172 11.37 -14.29 -72.60
N SER A 1173 11.85 -13.97 -73.81
CA SER A 1173 13.25 -13.59 -74.09
C SER A 1173 13.66 -12.18 -73.65
N ASN A 1174 12.76 -11.37 -73.08
CA ASN A 1174 12.99 -9.93 -72.83
C ASN A 1174 12.69 -9.45 -71.38
N ARG A 1175 12.83 -10.29 -70.34
CA ARG A 1175 12.81 -9.81 -68.93
C ARG A 1175 14.19 -9.92 -68.28
N GLU A 1176 14.61 -8.85 -67.60
CA GLU A 1176 15.78 -8.89 -66.70
C GLU A 1176 15.51 -9.84 -65.52
N TYR A 1177 16.42 -10.80 -65.32
CA TYR A 1177 16.38 -11.79 -64.23
C TYR A 1177 16.80 -11.16 -62.89
N SER A 1178 15.88 -10.46 -62.21
CA SER A 1178 16.19 -9.70 -60.99
C SER A 1178 15.56 -10.23 -59.70
N THR A 1179 14.70 -11.26 -59.73
CA THR A 1179 14.05 -11.75 -58.51
C THR A 1179 14.89 -12.80 -57.76
N VAL A 1180 14.90 -12.74 -56.42
CA VAL A 1180 15.56 -13.73 -55.54
C VAL A 1180 14.96 -15.13 -55.74
N TRP A 1181 13.69 -15.20 -56.12
CA TRP A 1181 12.94 -16.43 -56.37
C TRP A 1181 13.39 -17.17 -57.63
N GLU A 1182 13.67 -16.48 -58.75
CA GLU A 1182 14.20 -17.12 -59.97
C GLU A 1182 15.61 -17.70 -59.74
N ARG A 1183 16.39 -17.10 -58.82
CA ARG A 1183 17.68 -17.63 -58.38
C ARG A 1183 17.54 -18.86 -57.47
N LEU A 1184 16.50 -18.93 -56.64
CA LEU A 1184 16.15 -20.12 -55.84
C LEU A 1184 15.65 -21.27 -56.71
N ASN A 1185 14.85 -20.98 -57.74
CA ASN A 1185 14.34 -21.97 -58.70
C ASN A 1185 15.46 -22.65 -59.50
N LEU A 1186 16.53 -21.91 -59.79
CA LEU A 1186 17.76 -22.41 -60.42
C LEU A 1186 18.58 -23.33 -59.49
N VAL A 1187 18.40 -23.21 -58.18
CA VAL A 1187 19.02 -24.08 -57.17
C VAL A 1187 18.21 -25.38 -56.98
N PHE A 1188 16.88 -25.32 -57.04
CA PHE A 1188 16.01 -26.50 -56.88
C PHE A 1188 15.89 -27.41 -58.10
N THR A 1189 16.45 -26.99 -59.22
CA THR A 1189 16.53 -27.79 -60.45
C THR A 1189 17.83 -28.60 -60.58
N LYS A 1190 18.73 -28.50 -59.58
CA LYS A 1190 19.84 -29.46 -59.44
C LYS A 1190 19.32 -30.80 -58.92
N ARG A 1191 19.34 -31.80 -59.80
CA ARG A 1191 19.45 -33.21 -59.38
C ARG A 1191 20.83 -33.48 -58.80
#